data_AF-A0A9P1FRH0-F1
#
_entry.id   AF-A0A9P1FRH0-F1
#
_cell.length_a   1.000
_cell.length_b   1.000
_cell.length_c   1.000
_cell.angle_alpha   90.00
_cell.angle_beta   90.00
_cell.angle_gamma   90.00
#
_symmetry.space_group_name_H-M   'P 1'
#
loop_
_entity.id
_entity.type
_entity.pdbx_description
1 polymer ?
#
loop_
_entity_poly.entity_id
_entity_poly.type
_entity_poly.pdbx_seq_one_letter_code
_entity_poly.pdbx_strand_id
1 'polypeptide(L)'
;MFQHGRTRFQHVSSRWVPDPTFLELAAVKTIFPPHNKQEWEDGIISSGALASFIGKIVSNDLSTLAPRLVGFLNNIQIDMATVNAMLLEQNIRFLFKASECFMYLYLDSEDWLDLGGCQVKTGSSWMPDDSTCFPKFGMYNEITEQFVSNRDDKEGLRCRACPSGTYSKQLFDNDGPTYICEACPAGTSQNSGASLACEPCLKGEYQDQTGQQSCKRCDVGDYQDEEGGPVCKKCPDNSRTLQRGSLLFTDCGCKVGYINVANVTAGNLSCAKCQEGLTCPVMSSLKSLQDGNHPLGLDYLPAVAEGYFVTEDEPLEVYRCGLITSCPGGLPAQCGGGLIGVPCGECREGYNLSEGKCEQCEDSMVVLWVLGMLFVFVLLTASYYLMTSKVTAKASVLFTTTCAFGMLISLLQSIGIIGTMTVEFPVNISSFFGWFSILMLDLDNFGFACLAGSATALRYLASVLFFPAGIAWYMLNFGVSQLVPRHRWDATKVASCMGQFMQVGFSTMSATALIPLTCYTHPNQKQSLLKYPDVICGTDEHGKMLAIGICLLIVGVFGFLSLCSYAAYMVPTWSAREQHGRVRAFRFLVFRFRLDSWWFGVPLLTRGPLIALPIVLATDYPAVQTVWVTFILLCFLACQALAWPWKVPLLNALDCWMSYCIMILVAASALYLEPINKEGVVADFVDNFNTGIMVVIFSSISSMIIMALSALVHRAAMGGSSEYAAFNLGRTPNPDVLAQKMKEMAELLGQMETQEIEKAFDALAVFDTRRIMNFMTMMSSEVLVGRTDLAYGTRVSSASFQAKAAALATKEEVKPEGGATTV
;
A
#
# COMPACT_ATOMS: atom_id res chain seq x y z
N MET A 1 29.28 98.00 -75.08
CA MET A 1 30.33 98.56 -74.19
C MET A 1 29.62 99.06 -72.94
N PHE A 2 29.84 98.42 -71.79
CA PHE A 2 29.32 98.90 -70.51
C PHE A 2 30.36 99.81 -69.86
N GLN A 3 29.95 100.99 -69.37
CA GLN A 3 30.85 101.97 -68.76
C GLN A 3 30.38 102.21 -67.33
N HIS A 4 31.22 101.85 -66.35
CA HIS A 4 31.00 102.15 -64.94
C HIS A 4 32.23 102.88 -64.41
N GLY A 5 32.09 104.18 -64.17
CA GLY A 5 33.23 105.06 -63.86
C GLY A 5 34.16 105.32 -65.06
N ARG A 6 35.46 105.49 -64.79
CA ARG A 6 36.52 105.77 -65.80
C ARG A 6 37.09 104.54 -66.50
N THR A 7 36.62 103.34 -66.19
CA THR A 7 37.12 102.07 -66.75
C THR A 7 36.17 101.51 -67.82
N ARG A 8 36.71 101.17 -68.99
CA ARG A 8 35.97 100.59 -70.13
C ARG A 8 36.12 99.07 -70.10
N PHE A 9 35.02 98.35 -69.88
CA PHE A 9 35.04 96.88 -69.94
C PHE A 9 34.72 96.39 -71.37
N GLN A 10 35.57 95.52 -71.93
CA GLN A 10 35.40 95.01 -73.30
C GLN A 10 34.43 93.81 -73.38
N HIS A 11 34.34 92.97 -72.34
CA HIS A 11 33.45 91.80 -72.30
C HIS A 11 32.87 91.59 -70.89
N VAL A 12 31.59 91.23 -70.81
CA VAL A 12 30.87 90.85 -69.58
C VAL A 12 30.25 89.47 -69.82
N SER A 13 30.44 88.52 -68.89
CA SER A 13 29.87 87.16 -68.99
C SER A 13 29.34 86.69 -67.63
N SER A 14 28.21 85.98 -67.62
CA SER A 14 27.64 85.36 -66.42
C SER A 14 28.23 83.96 -66.21
N ARG A 15 29.04 83.76 -65.16
CA ARG A 15 29.59 82.45 -64.77
C ARG A 15 29.65 82.30 -63.25
N TRP A 16 29.87 81.07 -62.78
CA TRP A 16 29.97 80.72 -61.37
C TRP A 16 31.43 80.72 -60.87
N VAL A 17 31.61 80.88 -59.56
CA VAL A 17 32.91 80.74 -58.86
C VAL A 17 32.73 79.60 -57.85
N PRO A 18 33.61 78.58 -57.82
CA PRO A 18 34.94 78.58 -58.41
C PRO A 18 34.96 78.05 -59.87
N ASP A 19 35.75 78.68 -60.74
CA ASP A 19 35.99 78.27 -62.14
C ASP A 19 37.48 78.50 -62.47
N PRO A 20 38.20 77.50 -63.00
CA PRO A 20 39.65 77.58 -63.23
C PRO A 20 40.04 78.65 -64.26
N THR A 21 39.15 79.03 -65.17
CA THR A 21 39.43 79.95 -66.28
C THR A 21 39.81 81.35 -65.79
N PHE A 22 39.30 81.78 -64.63
CA PHE A 22 39.43 83.16 -64.14
C PHE A 22 40.39 83.35 -62.97
N LEU A 23 41.00 82.26 -62.48
CA LEU A 23 41.97 82.32 -61.38
C LEU A 23 43.27 83.04 -61.80
N GLU A 24 43.67 82.94 -63.07
CA GLU A 24 44.84 83.64 -63.62
C GLU A 24 44.52 85.07 -64.10
N LEU A 25 43.25 85.35 -64.44
CA LEU A 25 42.84 86.59 -65.11
C LEU A 25 42.53 87.76 -64.14
N ALA A 26 42.74 87.58 -62.83
CA ALA A 26 42.46 88.59 -61.79
C ALA A 26 41.09 89.28 -61.98
N ALA A 27 40.06 88.48 -62.29
CA ALA A 27 38.75 88.99 -62.67
C ALA A 27 38.10 89.77 -61.51
N VAL A 28 37.68 91.01 -61.80
CA VAL A 28 36.99 91.84 -60.81
C VAL A 28 35.51 91.45 -60.78
N LYS A 29 35.08 90.84 -59.66
CA LYS A 29 33.66 90.51 -59.45
C LYS A 29 32.85 91.80 -59.42
N THR A 30 31.99 91.97 -60.42
CA THR A 30 31.05 93.09 -60.48
C THR A 30 29.71 92.62 -59.91
N ILE A 31 29.34 93.15 -58.75
CA ILE A 31 28.04 92.89 -58.11
C ILE A 31 27.10 94.00 -58.52
N PHE A 32 26.02 93.67 -59.19
CA PHE A 32 24.99 94.64 -59.53
C PHE A 32 24.08 94.89 -58.31
N PRO A 33 23.65 96.15 -58.09
CA PRO A 33 22.68 96.48 -57.05
C PRO A 33 21.32 95.78 -57.27
N PRO A 34 20.50 95.63 -56.22
CA PRO A 34 19.17 95.02 -56.33
C PRO A 34 18.27 95.83 -57.27
N HIS A 35 17.40 95.12 -57.99
CA HIS A 35 16.53 95.72 -59.02
C HIS A 35 15.75 96.94 -58.50
N ASN A 36 15.97 98.09 -59.12
CA ASN A 36 15.22 99.32 -58.88
C ASN A 36 14.33 99.63 -60.08
N LYS A 37 13.01 99.63 -59.86
CA LYS A 37 12.01 99.69 -60.92
C LYS A 37 12.02 101.03 -61.69
N GLN A 38 12.33 102.14 -61.03
CA GLN A 38 12.41 103.46 -61.67
C GLN A 38 13.60 103.56 -62.64
N GLU A 39 14.76 103.04 -62.24
CA GLU A 39 15.97 103.04 -63.09
C GLU A 39 15.79 102.17 -64.34
N TRP A 40 15.05 101.06 -64.22
CA TRP A 40 14.71 100.20 -65.34
C TRP A 40 13.83 100.91 -66.39
N GLU A 41 12.84 101.69 -65.92
CA GLU A 41 11.95 102.47 -66.79
C GLU A 41 12.71 103.59 -67.53
N ASP A 42 13.77 104.13 -66.93
CA ASP A 42 14.70 105.11 -67.53
C ASP A 42 15.78 104.47 -68.44
N GLY A 43 15.72 103.14 -68.69
CA GLY A 43 16.64 102.42 -69.57
C GLY A 43 17.97 102.03 -68.92
N ILE A 44 18.09 102.14 -67.59
CA ILE A 44 19.26 101.71 -66.82
C ILE A 44 19.01 100.28 -66.29
N ILE A 45 19.64 99.30 -66.94
CA ILE A 45 19.45 97.87 -66.65
C ILE A 45 20.54 97.40 -65.66
N SER A 46 20.12 96.87 -64.51
CA SER A 46 20.97 96.13 -63.56
C SER A 46 20.28 94.84 -63.08
N SER A 47 21.03 93.75 -62.90
CA SER A 47 20.51 92.42 -62.47
C SER A 47 21.36 91.80 -61.35
N GLY A 48 20.77 91.54 -60.18
CA GLY A 48 21.45 90.91 -59.03
C GLY A 48 21.17 89.41 -58.86
N ALA A 49 22.01 88.72 -58.06
CA ALA A 49 21.80 87.35 -57.61
C ALA A 49 21.92 87.24 -56.07
N LEU A 50 21.08 86.41 -55.46
CA LEU A 50 21.15 85.99 -54.04
C LEU A 50 22.44 85.19 -53.77
N ALA A 51 22.94 85.28 -52.54
CA ALA A 51 24.13 84.55 -52.09
C ALA A 51 24.01 83.05 -52.41
N SER A 52 24.87 82.57 -53.31
CA SER A 52 24.98 81.15 -53.68
C SER A 52 25.87 80.42 -52.69
N PHE A 53 25.37 79.33 -52.09
CA PHE A 53 26.15 78.44 -51.23
C PHE A 53 26.30 77.06 -51.90
N ILE A 54 27.39 76.36 -51.59
CA ILE A 54 27.59 74.97 -52.02
C ILE A 54 26.94 74.07 -50.97
N GLY A 55 25.76 73.54 -51.28
CA GLY A 55 25.08 72.55 -50.45
C GLY A 55 25.68 71.17 -50.69
N LYS A 56 25.78 70.37 -49.62
CA LYS A 56 26.08 68.94 -49.72
C LYS A 56 24.78 68.18 -49.52
N ILE A 57 24.46 67.27 -50.42
CA ILE A 57 23.22 66.51 -50.39
C ILE A 57 23.59 65.05 -50.23
N VAL A 58 22.93 64.37 -49.29
CA VAL A 58 23.13 62.96 -49.00
C VAL A 58 21.78 62.25 -49.12
N SER A 59 21.77 61.03 -49.68
CA SER A 59 20.55 60.21 -49.74
C SER A 59 20.09 59.82 -48.33
N ASN A 60 18.77 59.81 -48.08
CA ASN A 60 18.20 59.42 -46.78
C ASN A 60 18.60 58.00 -46.33
N ASP A 61 18.84 57.08 -47.26
CA ASP A 61 19.24 55.72 -46.89
C ASP A 61 20.69 55.67 -46.38
N LEU A 62 21.54 56.61 -46.82
CA LEU A 62 22.95 56.64 -46.45
C LEU A 62 23.15 57.02 -44.98
N SER A 63 22.24 57.79 -44.37
CA SER A 63 22.30 58.07 -42.93
C SER A 63 22.08 56.82 -42.07
N THR A 64 21.35 55.84 -42.60
CA THR A 64 21.07 54.57 -41.90
C THR A 64 22.17 53.54 -42.16
N LEU A 65 22.68 53.49 -43.40
CA LEU A 65 23.68 52.52 -43.82
C LEU A 65 25.12 52.90 -43.41
N ALA A 66 25.45 54.19 -43.41
CA ALA A 66 26.80 54.68 -43.15
C ALA A 66 26.78 56.00 -42.35
N PRO A 67 26.34 55.99 -41.07
CA PRO A 67 26.19 57.19 -40.25
C PRO A 67 27.52 57.94 -40.04
N ARG A 68 28.66 57.21 -39.97
CA ARG A 68 30.01 57.79 -39.93
C ARG A 68 30.31 58.65 -41.16
N LEU A 69 29.96 58.15 -42.35
CA LEU A 69 30.18 58.86 -43.61
C LEU A 69 29.30 60.10 -43.70
N VAL A 70 28.05 60.02 -43.23
CA VAL A 70 27.15 61.19 -43.18
C VAL A 70 27.66 62.25 -42.20
N GLY A 71 28.12 61.85 -41.02
CA GLY A 71 28.76 62.77 -40.06
C GLY A 71 29.99 63.46 -40.65
N PHE A 72 30.86 62.69 -41.32
CA PHE A 72 32.01 63.23 -42.05
C PHE A 72 31.60 64.23 -43.14
N LEU A 73 30.64 63.86 -44.00
CA LEU A 73 30.16 64.72 -45.09
C LEU A 73 29.51 66.00 -44.56
N ASN A 74 28.82 65.95 -43.43
CA ASN A 74 28.27 67.15 -42.81
C ASN A 74 29.38 68.06 -42.30
N ASN A 75 30.39 67.49 -41.65
CA ASN A 75 31.45 68.25 -41.00
C ASN A 75 32.54 68.75 -41.95
N ILE A 76 32.76 68.12 -43.12
CA ILE A 76 33.87 68.48 -44.03
C ILE A 76 33.80 69.95 -44.45
N GLN A 77 34.77 70.77 -44.06
CA GLN A 77 34.84 72.17 -44.50
C GLN A 77 36.08 72.32 -45.36
N ILE A 78 35.88 72.55 -46.66
CA ILE A 78 36.95 72.86 -47.59
C ILE A 78 36.91 74.36 -47.83
N ASP A 79 38.00 75.05 -47.48
CA ASP A 79 38.11 76.48 -47.71
C ASP A 79 38.19 76.78 -49.22
N MET A 80 37.66 77.94 -49.60
CA MET A 80 37.54 78.32 -50.99
C MET A 80 38.91 78.57 -51.65
N ALA A 81 39.92 78.96 -50.87
CA ALA A 81 41.30 79.06 -51.34
C ALA A 81 41.84 77.68 -51.78
N THR A 82 41.53 76.63 -51.02
CA THR A 82 41.92 75.24 -51.33
C THR A 82 41.19 74.72 -52.57
N VAL A 83 39.89 75.00 -52.71
CA VAL A 83 39.13 74.62 -53.91
C VAL A 83 39.70 75.31 -55.17
N ASN A 84 40.06 76.59 -55.07
CA ASN A 84 40.69 77.33 -56.17
C ASN A 84 42.08 76.75 -56.54
N ALA A 85 42.88 76.36 -55.55
CA ALA A 85 44.17 75.72 -55.80
C ALA A 85 44.02 74.38 -56.55
N MET A 86 43.08 73.54 -56.14
CA MET A 86 42.78 72.26 -56.82
C MET A 86 42.32 72.45 -58.28
N LEU A 87 41.57 73.51 -58.56
CA LEU A 87 41.09 73.81 -59.91
C LEU A 87 42.17 74.40 -60.82
N LEU A 88 43.09 75.23 -60.29
CA LEU A 88 44.27 75.72 -61.02
C LEU A 88 45.15 74.56 -61.49
N GLU A 89 45.36 73.56 -60.63
CA GLU A 89 46.20 72.40 -60.94
C GLU A 89 45.61 71.53 -62.07
N GLN A 90 44.26 71.46 -62.18
CA GLN A 90 43.61 70.81 -63.33
C GLN A 90 43.79 71.58 -64.65
N ASN A 91 43.88 72.92 -64.63
CA ASN A 91 43.98 73.73 -65.85
C ASN A 91 45.40 73.69 -66.47
N ILE A 92 46.43 73.44 -65.65
CA ILE A 92 47.82 73.27 -66.10
C ILE A 92 48.02 71.95 -66.87
N ARG A 93 47.07 70.99 -66.79
CA ARG A 93 47.14 69.69 -67.50
C ARG A 93 47.04 69.75 -69.02
N PHE A 94 46.75 70.90 -69.64
CA PHE A 94 46.67 71.01 -71.11
C PHE A 94 48.02 71.29 -71.79
N LEU A 95 49.09 71.66 -71.07
CA LEU A 95 50.35 72.10 -71.68
C LEU A 95 51.61 71.29 -71.33
N PHE A 96 51.58 70.36 -70.36
CA PHE A 96 52.72 69.47 -70.11
C PHE A 96 52.31 68.02 -69.81
N LYS A 97 53.14 67.12 -70.34
CA LYS A 97 53.02 65.67 -70.39
C LYS A 97 53.07 65.05 -68.97
N ALA A 98 52.02 64.30 -68.64
CA ALA A 98 51.90 63.25 -67.61
C ALA A 98 52.73 63.39 -66.31
N SER A 99 52.02 63.64 -65.19
CA SER A 99 52.31 62.94 -63.94
C SER A 99 51.01 62.36 -63.38
N GLU A 100 51.09 61.08 -63.05
CA GLU A 100 50.01 60.19 -62.71
C GLU A 100 49.25 60.67 -61.48
N CYS A 101 47.95 60.91 -61.63
CA CYS A 101 47.03 61.10 -60.53
C CYS A 101 45.95 60.02 -60.66
N PHE A 102 46.38 58.78 -60.49
CA PHE A 102 45.50 57.61 -60.36
C PHE A 102 45.86 56.89 -59.05
N MET A 103 45.03 57.16 -58.05
CA MET A 103 44.62 56.34 -56.91
C MET A 103 45.38 55.02 -56.63
N TYR A 104 46.10 54.96 -55.51
CA TYR A 104 46.08 53.88 -54.51
C TYR A 104 46.45 54.45 -53.13
N LEU A 105 45.61 54.23 -52.12
CA LEU A 105 45.89 54.56 -50.71
C LEU A 105 46.55 53.34 -50.05
N TYR A 106 47.81 53.47 -49.66
CA TYR A 106 48.41 52.68 -48.58
C TYR A 106 48.84 53.65 -47.50
N LEU A 107 48.24 53.50 -46.32
CA LEU A 107 48.55 54.29 -45.12
C LEU A 107 49.84 53.74 -44.53
N ASP A 108 50.90 54.54 -44.53
CA ASP A 108 51.94 54.41 -43.52
C ASP A 108 52.59 55.78 -43.22
N SER A 109 52.65 56.05 -41.92
CA SER A 109 53.36 57.14 -41.23
C SER A 109 52.78 58.57 -41.22
N GLU A 110 52.39 58.92 -39.99
CA GLU A 110 52.50 60.18 -39.23
C GLU A 110 52.37 61.55 -39.94
N ASP A 111 51.34 62.26 -39.44
CA ASP A 111 51.03 63.69 -39.53
C ASP A 111 50.45 64.29 -40.81
N TRP A 112 50.49 63.61 -41.97
CA TRP A 112 49.92 64.16 -43.20
C TRP A 112 49.29 63.09 -44.11
N LEU A 113 48.07 63.32 -44.61
CA LEU A 113 47.48 62.51 -45.67
C LEU A 113 47.99 63.05 -47.02
N ASP A 114 49.01 62.42 -47.61
CA ASP A 114 49.56 62.86 -48.91
C ASP A 114 48.66 62.41 -50.06
N LEU A 115 47.75 63.30 -50.47
CA LEU A 115 46.96 63.17 -51.69
C LEU A 115 47.75 63.74 -52.87
N GLY A 116 48.93 63.16 -53.13
CA GLY A 116 49.77 63.51 -54.30
C GLY A 116 50.05 65.00 -54.42
N GLY A 117 50.58 65.63 -53.36
CA GLY A 117 50.97 67.04 -53.35
C GLY A 117 49.93 68.01 -52.75
N CYS A 118 48.71 67.55 -52.46
CA CYS A 118 47.76 68.29 -51.64
C CYS A 118 47.93 67.93 -50.16
N GLN A 119 48.65 68.78 -49.40
CA GLN A 119 48.81 68.59 -47.95
C GLN A 119 47.50 68.91 -47.22
N VAL A 120 46.78 67.89 -46.77
CA VAL A 120 45.66 68.03 -45.82
C VAL A 120 46.14 67.56 -44.44
N LYS A 121 46.07 68.45 -43.45
CA LYS A 121 46.49 68.16 -42.07
C LYS A 121 45.53 67.15 -41.43
N THR A 122 46.02 65.96 -41.09
CA THR A 122 45.31 64.96 -40.29
C THR A 122 45.01 65.53 -38.89
N GLY A 123 43.78 65.35 -38.40
CA GLY A 123 43.31 65.93 -37.12
C GLY A 123 42.57 67.27 -37.23
N SER A 124 42.11 67.65 -38.42
CA SER A 124 41.17 68.77 -38.57
C SER A 124 39.79 68.39 -37.97
N SER A 125 39.08 69.35 -37.37
CA SER A 125 37.89 69.15 -36.52
C SER A 125 36.71 68.39 -37.16
N TRP A 126 36.79 68.12 -38.47
CA TRP A 126 35.77 67.44 -39.25
C TRP A 126 36.09 65.97 -39.57
N MET A 127 37.29 65.49 -39.23
CA MET A 127 37.69 64.10 -39.41
C MET A 127 37.15 63.27 -38.22
N PRO A 128 36.37 62.20 -38.45
CA PRO A 128 35.73 61.43 -37.38
C PRO A 128 36.78 60.73 -36.52
N ASP A 129 36.76 60.99 -35.21
CA ASP A 129 37.56 60.27 -34.23
C ASP A 129 37.00 58.85 -34.08
N ASP A 130 37.85 57.84 -34.28
CA ASP A 130 37.46 56.44 -34.17
C ASP A 130 36.98 56.04 -32.77
N SER A 131 37.27 56.88 -31.75
CA SER A 131 36.78 56.74 -30.38
C SER A 131 35.30 57.13 -30.18
N THR A 132 34.67 57.81 -31.14
CA THR A 132 33.26 58.29 -31.05
C THR A 132 32.27 57.31 -31.69
N CYS A 133 31.53 56.60 -30.84
CA CYS A 133 30.51 55.65 -31.29
C CYS A 133 29.11 56.26 -31.39
N PHE A 134 28.22 55.55 -32.08
CA PHE A 134 26.84 55.97 -32.39
C PHE A 134 25.84 55.06 -31.67
N PRO A 135 24.57 55.47 -31.51
CA PRO A 135 23.54 54.63 -30.92
C PRO A 135 23.53 53.24 -31.58
N LYS A 136 23.42 52.17 -30.78
CA LYS A 136 23.47 50.74 -31.17
C LYS A 136 24.88 50.16 -31.39
N PHE A 137 25.90 51.01 -31.44
CA PHE A 137 27.30 50.62 -31.50
C PHE A 137 27.98 50.93 -30.17
N GLY A 138 29.08 50.26 -29.88
CA GLY A 138 29.91 50.55 -28.72
C GLY A 138 31.40 50.44 -29.02
N MET A 139 32.21 51.00 -28.12
CA MET A 139 33.66 50.99 -28.23
C MET A 139 34.21 49.56 -28.12
N TYR A 140 34.98 49.16 -29.12
CA TYR A 140 35.59 47.84 -29.25
C TYR A 140 37.08 48.00 -29.57
N ASN A 141 37.94 47.35 -28.81
CA ASN A 141 39.37 47.36 -29.07
C ASN A 141 39.72 46.14 -29.95
N GLU A 142 40.25 46.38 -31.15
CA GLU A 142 40.60 45.32 -32.11
C GLU A 142 41.81 44.49 -31.69
N ILE A 143 42.70 45.03 -30.85
CA ILE A 143 43.93 44.36 -30.39
C ILE A 143 43.59 43.35 -29.29
N THR A 144 42.70 43.72 -28.37
CA THR A 144 42.27 42.88 -27.25
C THR A 144 41.01 42.06 -27.54
N GLU A 145 40.37 42.31 -28.70
CA GLU A 145 39.11 41.69 -29.14
C GLU A 145 37.95 41.83 -28.14
N GLN A 146 37.90 42.93 -27.38
CA GLN A 146 36.89 43.14 -26.33
C GLN A 146 36.23 44.52 -26.42
N PHE A 147 34.98 44.58 -25.94
CA PHE A 147 34.29 45.86 -25.72
C PHE A 147 34.86 46.55 -24.48
N VAL A 148 35.18 47.83 -24.60
CA VAL A 148 35.78 48.63 -23.54
C VAL A 148 34.78 49.64 -22.97
N SER A 149 34.87 49.90 -21.67
CA SER A 149 34.00 50.83 -20.96
C SER A 149 34.53 52.27 -20.92
N ASN A 150 35.83 52.48 -21.15
CA ASN A 150 36.52 53.77 -21.05
C ASN A 150 37.43 54.01 -22.27
N ARG A 151 37.89 55.26 -22.43
CA ARG A 151 38.78 55.73 -23.51
C ARG A 151 40.25 55.87 -23.09
N ASP A 152 40.69 55.11 -22.10
CA ASP A 152 42.02 55.25 -21.49
C ASP A 152 43.15 54.83 -22.46
N ASP A 153 42.88 53.87 -23.35
CA ASP A 153 43.80 53.43 -24.40
C ASP A 153 43.16 53.67 -25.78
N LYS A 154 43.70 54.65 -26.52
CA LYS A 154 43.17 55.07 -27.83
C LYS A 154 43.68 54.20 -28.98
N GLU A 155 44.65 53.32 -28.75
CA GLU A 155 45.21 52.47 -29.80
C GLU A 155 44.25 51.32 -30.15
N GLY A 156 43.88 51.23 -31.44
CA GLY A 156 43.04 50.13 -31.94
C GLY A 156 41.55 50.20 -31.56
N LEU A 157 41.04 51.34 -31.06
CA LEU A 157 39.62 51.53 -30.80
C LEU A 157 38.83 51.69 -32.10
N ARG A 158 37.77 50.89 -32.26
CA ARG A 158 36.76 51.06 -33.31
C ARG A 158 35.36 50.88 -32.74
N CYS A 159 34.35 51.30 -33.50
CA CYS A 159 32.95 51.09 -33.11
C CYS A 159 32.38 49.84 -33.77
N ARG A 160 31.93 48.88 -32.95
CA ARG A 160 31.25 47.66 -33.41
C ARG A 160 29.83 47.63 -32.85
N ALA A 161 28.92 47.00 -33.59
CA ALA A 161 27.55 46.81 -33.13
C ALA A 161 27.55 46.00 -31.82
N CYS A 162 26.77 46.44 -30.83
CA CYS A 162 26.69 45.71 -29.57
C CYS A 162 26.12 44.30 -29.80
N PRO A 163 26.79 43.24 -29.34
CA PRO A 163 26.31 41.88 -29.50
C PRO A 163 25.01 41.67 -28.71
N SER A 164 24.25 40.63 -29.05
CA SER A 164 23.09 40.21 -28.27
C SER A 164 23.49 39.94 -26.82
N GLY A 165 22.60 40.27 -25.88
CA GLY A 165 22.88 40.29 -24.44
C GLY A 165 23.50 41.59 -23.92
N THR A 166 23.86 42.53 -24.80
CA THR A 166 24.35 43.86 -24.42
C THR A 166 23.53 44.96 -25.08
N TYR A 167 23.48 46.14 -24.46
CA TYR A 167 22.80 47.32 -25.01
C TYR A 167 23.74 48.52 -25.08
N SER A 168 23.50 49.39 -26.06
CA SER A 168 24.30 50.58 -26.31
C SER A 168 23.88 51.70 -25.35
N LYS A 169 24.73 51.97 -24.38
CA LYS A 169 24.55 53.01 -23.35
C LYS A 169 25.41 54.22 -23.68
N GLN A 170 24.83 55.40 -23.54
CA GLN A 170 25.56 56.66 -23.74
C GLN A 170 26.48 56.94 -22.55
N LEU A 171 27.75 57.21 -22.84
CA LEU A 171 28.79 57.59 -21.90
C LEU A 171 29.21 59.03 -22.18
N PHE A 172 29.41 59.82 -21.13
CA PHE A 172 29.88 61.21 -21.22
C PHE A 172 31.27 61.33 -20.58
N ASP A 173 32.29 61.47 -21.42
CA ASP A 173 33.68 61.63 -20.98
C ASP A 173 34.19 63.05 -21.28
N ASN A 174 35.42 63.36 -20.84
CA ASN A 174 36.08 64.64 -21.11
C ASN A 174 36.25 64.92 -22.62
N ASP A 175 36.25 63.88 -23.45
CA ASP A 175 36.37 63.92 -24.92
C ASP A 175 35.00 63.93 -25.64
N GLY A 176 33.90 64.20 -24.93
CA GLY A 176 32.54 64.29 -25.48
C GLY A 176 31.70 63.01 -25.35
N PRO A 177 30.47 62.99 -25.89
CA PRO A 177 29.57 61.85 -25.78
C PRO A 177 30.00 60.68 -26.68
N THR A 178 29.92 59.47 -26.14
CA THR A 178 30.17 58.21 -26.86
C THR A 178 29.19 57.14 -26.43
N TYR A 179 29.27 55.95 -27.03
CA TYR A 179 28.43 54.81 -26.67
C TYR A 179 29.30 53.60 -26.31
N ILE A 180 28.90 52.87 -25.27
CA ILE A 180 29.52 51.62 -24.82
C ILE A 180 28.49 50.48 -24.85
N CYS A 181 28.95 49.25 -24.98
CA CYS A 181 28.09 48.08 -24.85
C CYS A 181 28.10 47.61 -23.40
N GLU A 182 27.01 47.83 -22.67
CA GLU A 182 26.86 47.34 -21.30
C GLU A 182 26.04 46.05 -21.32
N ALA A 183 26.41 45.09 -20.47
CA ALA A 183 25.67 43.84 -20.32
C ALA A 183 24.26 44.10 -19.79
N CYS A 184 23.26 43.39 -20.31
CA CYS A 184 21.91 43.48 -19.78
C CYS A 184 21.88 43.07 -18.30
N PRO A 185 21.28 43.88 -17.40
CA PRO A 185 21.16 43.52 -15.99
C PRO A 185 20.24 42.31 -15.79
N ALA A 186 20.37 41.63 -14.64
CA ALA A 186 19.46 40.56 -14.25
C ALA A 186 18.00 41.02 -14.30
N GLY A 187 17.10 40.12 -14.70
CA GLY A 187 15.70 40.43 -15.00
C GLY A 187 15.44 40.99 -16.40
N THR A 188 16.48 41.24 -17.20
CA THR A 188 16.34 41.73 -18.58
C THR A 188 17.12 40.86 -19.56
N SER A 189 16.71 40.86 -20.83
CA SER A 189 17.44 40.16 -21.90
C SER A 189 17.41 40.97 -23.19
N GLN A 190 18.32 40.64 -24.10
CA GLN A 190 18.36 41.28 -25.41
C GLN A 190 18.75 40.29 -26.50
N ASN A 191 17.76 39.82 -27.27
CA ASN A 191 17.99 38.82 -28.32
C ASN A 191 18.60 39.44 -29.59
N SER A 192 18.18 40.66 -29.95
CA SER A 192 18.73 41.35 -31.12
C SER A 192 19.99 42.15 -30.76
N GLY A 193 21.08 41.95 -31.49
CA GLY A 193 22.24 42.84 -31.42
C GLY A 193 21.88 44.25 -31.88
N ALA A 194 22.73 45.22 -31.54
CA ALA A 194 22.55 46.63 -31.91
C ALA A 194 21.27 47.26 -31.30
N SER A 195 21.02 47.03 -30.01
CA SER A 195 19.89 47.62 -29.27
C SER A 195 20.30 48.81 -28.39
N LEU A 196 19.32 49.64 -28.03
CA LEU A 196 19.48 50.81 -27.14
C LEU A 196 19.02 50.55 -25.71
N ALA A 197 18.29 49.47 -25.47
CA ALA A 197 17.81 49.06 -24.16
C ALA A 197 17.67 47.53 -24.13
N CYS A 198 17.70 46.96 -22.93
CA CYS A 198 17.33 45.55 -22.72
C CYS A 198 15.84 45.45 -22.41
N GLU A 199 15.20 44.40 -22.92
CA GLU A 199 13.79 44.12 -22.67
C GLU A 199 13.64 43.39 -21.33
N PRO A 200 12.69 43.81 -20.47
CA PRO A 200 12.41 43.09 -19.23
C PRO A 200 11.86 41.69 -19.54
N CYS A 201 12.24 40.71 -18.73
CA CYS A 201 11.65 39.38 -18.81
C CYS A 201 10.15 39.46 -18.53
N LEU A 202 9.37 38.84 -19.42
CA LEU A 202 7.92 38.78 -19.26
C LEU A 202 7.55 37.92 -18.05
N LYS A 203 6.31 38.06 -17.57
CA LYS A 203 5.76 37.18 -16.53
C LYS A 203 5.90 35.71 -16.92
N GLY A 204 6.20 34.86 -15.96
CA GLY A 204 6.58 33.46 -16.18
C GLY A 204 8.03 33.26 -16.64
N GLU A 205 8.79 34.33 -16.90
CA GLU A 205 10.19 34.27 -17.27
C GLU A 205 11.07 35.05 -16.28
N TYR A 206 12.34 34.67 -16.20
CA TYR A 206 13.32 35.28 -15.31
C TYR A 206 14.71 35.25 -15.94
N GLN A 207 15.59 36.10 -15.43
CA GLN A 207 17.01 36.03 -15.79
C GLN A 207 17.88 36.37 -14.59
N ASP A 208 18.62 35.39 -14.10
CA ASP A 208 19.50 35.50 -12.93
C ASP A 208 20.91 36.02 -13.29
N GLN A 209 21.31 35.94 -14.56
CA GLN A 209 22.65 36.29 -15.02
C GLN A 209 22.65 37.55 -15.89
N THR A 210 23.69 38.36 -15.75
CA THR A 210 23.90 39.53 -16.61
C THR A 210 24.36 39.12 -18.01
N GLY A 211 24.05 39.93 -19.03
CA GLY A 211 24.60 39.75 -20.38
C GLY A 211 23.89 38.70 -21.23
N GLN A 212 22.66 38.32 -20.88
CA GLN A 212 21.96 37.18 -21.49
C GLN A 212 21.06 37.59 -22.66
N GLN A 213 20.98 36.71 -23.66
CA GLN A 213 20.27 36.95 -24.91
C GLN A 213 18.77 36.59 -24.84
N SER A 214 18.39 35.76 -23.86
CA SER A 214 17.01 35.33 -23.67
C SER A 214 16.70 35.16 -22.18
N CYS A 215 15.42 35.29 -21.82
CA CYS A 215 14.94 34.97 -20.48
C CYS A 215 14.69 33.45 -20.36
N LYS A 216 14.91 32.92 -19.15
CA LYS A 216 14.61 31.53 -18.79
C LYS A 216 13.16 31.44 -18.35
N ARG A 217 12.45 30.37 -18.69
CA ARG A 217 11.10 30.12 -18.15
C ARG A 217 11.20 29.57 -16.74
N CYS A 218 10.28 29.98 -15.86
CA CYS A 218 10.17 29.37 -14.54
C CYS A 218 9.95 27.86 -14.66
N ASP A 219 10.69 27.07 -13.90
CA ASP A 219 10.54 25.61 -13.90
C ASP A 219 9.24 25.18 -13.20
N VAL A 220 8.88 23.91 -13.36
CA VAL A 220 7.69 23.34 -12.72
C VAL A 220 7.85 23.39 -11.21
N GLY A 221 6.94 24.08 -10.52
CA GLY A 221 7.04 24.36 -9.09
C GLY A 221 7.27 25.82 -8.75
N ASP A 222 7.61 26.64 -9.74
CA ASP A 222 7.88 28.07 -9.57
C ASP A 222 6.97 28.91 -10.50
N TYR A 223 6.74 30.16 -10.11
CA TYR A 223 5.95 31.13 -10.87
C TYR A 223 6.61 32.51 -10.84
N GLN A 224 6.24 33.37 -11.79
CA GLN A 224 6.67 34.77 -11.79
C GLN A 224 5.52 35.67 -12.23
N ASP A 225 5.00 36.45 -11.29
CA ASP A 225 3.87 37.37 -11.45
C ASP A 225 4.31 38.82 -11.73
N GLU A 226 5.60 39.14 -11.54
CA GLU A 226 6.21 40.43 -11.78
C GLU A 226 7.06 40.44 -13.07
N GLU A 227 7.02 41.56 -13.80
CA GLU A 227 7.88 41.76 -14.97
C GLU A 227 9.29 42.19 -14.53
N GLY A 228 10.32 41.72 -15.23
CA GLY A 228 11.71 42.04 -14.91
C GLY A 228 12.27 41.30 -13.68
N GLY A 229 11.63 40.21 -13.25
CA GLY A 229 12.05 39.45 -12.08
C GLY A 229 13.38 38.70 -12.30
N PRO A 230 14.38 38.83 -11.40
CA PRO A 230 15.66 38.13 -11.54
C PRO A 230 15.59 36.66 -11.12
N VAL A 231 14.56 36.26 -10.35
CA VAL A 231 14.38 34.90 -9.80
C VAL A 231 12.88 34.58 -9.73
N CYS A 232 12.46 33.37 -10.07
CA CYS A 232 11.08 32.91 -9.92
C CYS A 232 10.71 32.69 -8.44
N LYS A 233 9.46 33.01 -8.09
CA LYS A 233 8.89 32.74 -6.77
C LYS A 233 8.52 31.26 -6.68
N LYS A 234 8.88 30.61 -5.57
CA LYS A 234 8.55 29.19 -5.35
C LYS A 234 7.10 29.02 -4.90
N CYS A 235 6.44 27.96 -5.36
CA CYS A 235 5.17 27.54 -4.78
C CYS A 235 5.36 27.08 -3.31
N PRO A 236 4.31 27.16 -2.47
CA PRO A 236 4.31 26.65 -1.09
C PRO A 236 4.71 25.18 -0.98
N ASP A 237 5.08 24.74 0.22
CA ASP A 237 5.48 23.35 0.48
C ASP A 237 4.44 22.33 -0.04
N ASN A 238 4.94 21.23 -0.59
CA ASN A 238 4.14 20.15 -1.18
C ASN A 238 3.22 20.56 -2.35
N SER A 239 3.43 21.74 -2.93
CA SER A 239 2.72 22.19 -4.13
C SER A 239 3.66 22.40 -5.33
N ARG A 240 3.09 22.38 -6.53
CA ARG A 240 3.79 22.58 -7.81
C ARG A 240 2.86 23.24 -8.81
N THR A 241 3.43 23.77 -9.89
CA THR A 241 2.67 24.15 -11.08
C THR A 241 2.50 22.96 -12.03
N LEU A 242 1.65 23.09 -13.05
CA LEU A 242 1.47 22.05 -14.08
C LEU A 242 2.49 22.16 -15.21
N GLN A 243 2.79 23.40 -15.61
CA GLN A 243 3.63 23.71 -16.76
C GLN A 243 4.69 24.74 -16.39
N ARG A 244 5.76 24.78 -17.19
CA ARG A 244 6.81 25.80 -17.07
C ARG A 244 6.27 27.18 -17.46
N GLY A 245 6.82 28.22 -16.85
CA GLY A 245 6.46 29.60 -17.11
C GLY A 245 5.10 30.01 -16.54
N SER A 246 4.75 29.48 -15.35
CA SER A 246 3.52 29.86 -14.67
C SER A 246 3.52 31.33 -14.25
N LEU A 247 2.37 31.98 -14.40
CA LEU A 247 2.24 33.43 -14.30
C LEU A 247 1.77 33.88 -12.92
N LEU A 248 0.97 33.06 -12.23
CA LEU A 248 0.27 33.45 -11.01
C LEU A 248 0.44 32.42 -9.91
N PHE A 249 0.31 32.88 -8.66
CA PHE A 249 0.27 32.01 -7.48
C PHE A 249 -0.88 30.99 -7.53
N THR A 250 -2.00 31.33 -8.18
CA THR A 250 -3.17 30.45 -8.33
C THR A 250 -2.89 29.23 -9.22
N ASP A 251 -1.79 29.22 -9.96
CA ASP A 251 -1.35 28.09 -10.77
C ASP A 251 -0.64 27.01 -9.92
N CYS A 252 -0.33 27.32 -8.65
CA CYS A 252 0.21 26.36 -7.69
C CYS A 252 -0.91 25.46 -7.14
N GLY A 253 -0.70 24.14 -7.19
CA GLY A 253 -1.57 23.18 -6.53
C GLY A 253 -0.80 21.96 -6.04
N CYS A 254 -1.47 21.08 -5.31
CA CYS A 254 -0.77 20.01 -4.59
C CYS A 254 -0.10 18.99 -5.52
N LYS A 255 1.08 18.50 -5.10
CA LYS A 255 1.82 17.43 -5.79
C LYS A 255 1.06 16.09 -5.67
N VAL A 256 1.47 15.09 -6.46
CA VAL A 256 0.92 13.72 -6.36
C VAL A 256 1.02 13.22 -4.91
N GLY A 257 -0.07 12.64 -4.41
CA GLY A 257 -0.17 12.15 -3.04
C GLY A 257 -0.44 13.22 -1.98
N TYR A 258 -0.74 14.46 -2.39
CA TYR A 258 -1.19 15.54 -1.51
C TYR A 258 -2.51 16.13 -1.98
N ILE A 259 -3.35 16.58 -1.03
CA ILE A 259 -4.66 17.17 -1.29
C ILE A 259 -4.75 18.56 -0.63
N ASN A 260 -5.36 19.51 -1.32
CA ASN A 260 -5.61 20.84 -0.77
C ASN A 260 -6.75 20.78 0.25
N VAL A 261 -6.45 21.10 1.51
CA VAL A 261 -7.39 21.11 2.65
C VAL A 261 -7.86 22.51 3.03
N ALA A 262 -7.32 23.55 2.41
CA ALA A 262 -7.73 24.91 2.71
C ALA A 262 -9.09 25.24 2.07
N ASN A 263 -9.96 25.90 2.84
CA ASN A 263 -11.18 26.49 2.30
C ASN A 263 -10.82 27.53 1.24
N VAL A 264 -11.35 27.34 0.03
CA VAL A 264 -11.08 28.12 -1.20
C VAL A 264 -11.26 29.64 -1.02
N THR A 265 -11.97 30.07 0.02
CA THR A 265 -12.25 31.48 0.32
C THR A 265 -11.07 32.27 0.88
N ALA A 266 -10.00 31.62 1.37
CA ALA A 266 -8.88 32.30 2.02
C ALA A 266 -7.67 32.57 1.11
N GLY A 267 -7.68 32.10 -0.15
CA GLY A 267 -6.53 32.23 -1.05
C GLY A 267 -5.25 31.55 -0.54
N ASN A 268 -5.36 30.69 0.49
CA ASN A 268 -4.25 30.00 1.10
C ASN A 268 -4.19 28.56 0.56
N LEU A 269 -3.01 28.10 0.12
CA LEU A 269 -2.80 26.75 -0.40
C LEU A 269 -2.17 25.91 0.70
N SER A 270 -2.93 24.97 1.28
CA SER A 270 -2.44 24.06 2.31
C SER A 270 -2.57 22.62 1.82
N CYS A 271 -1.44 21.97 1.56
CA CYS A 271 -1.38 20.61 1.03
C CYS A 271 -1.13 19.60 2.17
N ALA A 272 -2.15 18.80 2.49
CA ALA A 272 -2.02 17.68 3.41
C ALA A 272 -1.65 16.40 2.65
N LYS A 273 -0.89 15.50 3.28
CA LYS A 273 -0.54 14.20 2.70
C LYS A 273 -1.79 13.33 2.63
N CYS A 274 -2.04 12.70 1.49
CA CYS A 274 -3.12 11.73 1.35
C CYS A 274 -2.83 10.47 2.16
N GLN A 275 -3.83 10.02 2.91
CA GLN A 275 -3.76 8.77 3.66
C GLN A 275 -3.81 7.57 2.71
N GLU A 276 -3.38 6.41 3.22
CA GLU A 276 -3.50 5.15 2.48
C GLU A 276 -4.98 4.87 2.16
N GLY A 277 -5.28 4.48 0.91
CA GLY A 277 -6.64 4.29 0.42
C GLY A 277 -7.27 5.50 -0.28
N LEU A 278 -6.58 6.65 -0.35
CA LEU A 278 -6.96 7.79 -1.19
C LEU A 278 -6.01 7.93 -2.38
N THR A 279 -6.57 7.93 -3.59
CA THR A 279 -5.83 8.21 -4.82
C THR A 279 -5.90 9.71 -5.10
N CYS A 280 -4.79 10.41 -4.86
CA CYS A 280 -4.68 11.85 -5.06
C CYS A 280 -3.75 12.18 -6.24
N PRO A 281 -4.31 12.46 -7.44
CA PRO A 281 -3.53 12.99 -8.56
C PRO A 281 -3.03 14.43 -8.28
N VAL A 282 -2.22 14.98 -9.17
CA VAL A 282 -1.78 16.39 -9.06
C VAL A 282 -2.99 17.34 -9.04
N MET A 283 -2.86 18.50 -8.38
CA MET A 283 -3.92 19.51 -8.28
C MET A 283 -5.17 19.07 -7.49
N SER A 284 -5.12 17.94 -6.78
CA SER A 284 -6.25 17.45 -5.98
C SER A 284 -6.71 18.45 -4.92
N SER A 285 -8.02 18.61 -4.78
CA SER A 285 -8.66 19.44 -3.75
C SER A 285 -9.77 18.69 -3.03
N LEU A 286 -10.02 19.03 -1.76
CA LEU A 286 -11.08 18.41 -0.96
C LEU A 286 -12.47 18.61 -1.59
N LYS A 287 -12.70 19.79 -2.16
CA LYS A 287 -13.95 20.11 -2.85
C LYS A 287 -14.16 19.24 -4.09
N SER A 288 -13.10 18.95 -4.85
CA SER A 288 -13.19 18.05 -6.00
C SER A 288 -13.50 16.61 -5.60
N LEU A 289 -13.06 16.16 -4.42
CA LEU A 289 -13.40 14.84 -3.89
C LEU A 289 -14.89 14.74 -3.53
N GLN A 290 -15.46 15.80 -2.94
CA GLN A 290 -16.87 15.85 -2.54
C GLN A 290 -17.81 16.06 -3.74
N ASP A 291 -17.49 17.01 -4.62
CA ASP A 291 -18.33 17.36 -5.78
C ASP A 291 -18.24 16.30 -6.90
N GLY A 292 -17.25 15.40 -6.85
CA GLY A 292 -17.00 14.40 -7.88
C GLY A 292 -16.62 14.99 -9.24
N ASN A 293 -16.17 16.24 -9.26
CA ASN A 293 -15.77 16.94 -10.48
C ASN A 293 -14.53 17.80 -10.23
N HIS A 294 -13.67 17.87 -11.24
CA HIS A 294 -12.45 18.67 -11.20
C HIS A 294 -12.38 19.59 -12.43
N PRO A 295 -12.04 20.89 -12.27
CA PRO A 295 -12.05 21.86 -13.38
C PRO A 295 -11.11 21.51 -14.53
N LEU A 296 -10.08 20.68 -14.29
CA LEU A 296 -9.11 20.22 -15.28
C LEU A 296 -9.47 18.87 -15.93
N GLY A 297 -10.60 18.25 -15.57
CA GLY A 297 -11.04 16.95 -16.07
C GLY A 297 -10.82 15.78 -15.11
N LEU A 298 -11.24 14.58 -15.53
CA LEU A 298 -11.33 13.37 -14.69
C LEU A 298 -9.96 12.84 -14.22
N ASP A 299 -8.89 13.04 -14.99
CA ASP A 299 -7.54 12.56 -14.65
C ASP A 299 -6.94 13.24 -13.39
N TYR A 300 -7.54 14.36 -12.98
CA TYR A 300 -7.15 15.15 -11.81
C TYR A 300 -8.13 14.97 -10.64
N LEU A 301 -9.11 14.08 -10.77
CA LEU A 301 -10.11 13.84 -9.74
C LEU A 301 -9.54 12.92 -8.65
N PRO A 302 -9.48 13.37 -7.38
CA PRO A 302 -9.17 12.47 -6.28
C PRO A 302 -10.32 11.47 -6.08
N ALA A 303 -9.98 10.22 -5.79
CA ALA A 303 -10.96 9.16 -5.58
C ALA A 303 -10.51 8.23 -4.43
N VAL A 304 -11.49 7.65 -3.74
CA VAL A 304 -11.26 6.59 -2.77
C VAL A 304 -10.89 5.31 -3.52
N ALA A 305 -9.80 4.66 -3.12
CA ALA A 305 -9.37 3.39 -3.70
C ALA A 305 -10.33 2.26 -3.30
N GLU A 306 -10.42 1.23 -4.13
CA GLU A 306 -11.18 0.01 -3.84
C GLU A 306 -10.73 -0.62 -2.51
N GLY A 307 -11.68 -1.12 -1.71
CA GLY A 307 -11.41 -1.68 -0.38
C GLY A 307 -11.30 -0.65 0.76
N TYR A 308 -11.43 0.65 0.46
CA TYR A 308 -11.45 1.71 1.46
C TYR A 308 -12.77 2.49 1.42
N PHE A 309 -13.13 3.07 2.57
CA PHE A 309 -14.34 3.85 2.76
C PHE A 309 -14.02 5.16 3.45
N VAL A 310 -14.72 6.22 3.06
CA VAL A 310 -14.55 7.58 3.58
C VAL A 310 -15.93 8.18 3.79
N THR A 311 -16.14 8.88 4.91
CA THR A 311 -17.39 9.58 5.22
C THR A 311 -17.48 10.93 4.49
N GLU A 312 -18.70 11.43 4.27
CA GLU A 312 -18.92 12.72 3.60
C GLU A 312 -18.50 13.91 4.49
N ASP A 313 -18.73 13.79 5.80
CA ASP A 313 -18.43 14.82 6.80
C ASP A 313 -16.92 14.99 7.05
N GLU A 314 -16.17 13.89 7.03
CA GLU A 314 -14.73 13.86 7.33
C GLU A 314 -13.94 13.13 6.23
N PRO A 315 -13.77 13.75 5.04
CA PRO A 315 -13.19 13.10 3.86
C PRO A 315 -11.70 12.72 3.96
N LEU A 316 -11.03 13.10 5.06
CA LEU A 316 -9.64 12.71 5.35
C LEU A 316 -9.55 11.50 6.27
N GLU A 317 -10.65 11.09 6.91
CA GLU A 317 -10.67 9.88 7.72
C GLU A 317 -10.94 8.66 6.84
N VAL A 318 -9.87 7.94 6.49
CA VAL A 318 -9.99 6.73 5.67
C VAL A 318 -10.15 5.50 6.56
N TYR A 319 -11.16 4.70 6.26
CA TYR A 319 -11.43 3.41 6.88
C TYR A 319 -11.16 2.28 5.89
N ARG A 320 -10.71 1.15 6.43
CA ARG A 320 -10.44 -0.07 5.65
C ARG A 320 -11.62 -1.04 5.79
N CYS A 321 -12.12 -1.54 4.67
CA CYS A 321 -13.26 -2.45 4.64
C CYS A 321 -12.84 -3.90 4.83
N GLY A 322 -13.71 -4.73 5.41
CA GLY A 322 -13.43 -6.15 5.65
C GLY A 322 -13.38 -6.99 4.37
N LEU A 323 -14.27 -6.70 3.41
CA LEU A 323 -14.21 -7.25 2.05
C LEU A 323 -13.97 -6.12 1.04
N ILE A 324 -13.17 -6.39 0.01
CA ILE A 324 -12.94 -5.46 -1.10
C ILE A 324 -14.27 -5.13 -1.81
N THR A 325 -15.16 -6.11 -1.96
CA THR A 325 -16.47 -5.93 -2.62
C THR A 325 -17.45 -5.06 -1.83
N SER A 326 -17.27 -4.93 -0.51
CA SER A 326 -18.08 -4.03 0.32
C SER A 326 -17.83 -2.56 -0.01
N CYS A 327 -16.65 -2.24 -0.53
CA CYS A 327 -16.21 -0.88 -0.80
C CYS A 327 -15.65 -0.77 -2.23
N PRO A 328 -16.52 -0.47 -3.21
CA PRO A 328 -16.13 -0.37 -4.62
C PRO A 328 -15.21 0.84 -4.91
N GLY A 329 -14.90 1.67 -3.91
CA GLY A 329 -14.16 2.91 -4.11
C GLY A 329 -14.99 3.99 -4.82
N GLY A 330 -14.32 5.06 -5.25
CA GLY A 330 -14.94 6.18 -5.95
C GLY A 330 -15.18 7.39 -5.07
N LEU A 331 -16.43 7.88 -5.02
CA LEU A 331 -16.80 9.06 -4.22
C LEU A 331 -16.98 8.70 -2.74
N PRO A 332 -16.86 9.68 -1.82
CA PRO A 332 -17.17 9.47 -0.40
C PRO A 332 -18.60 8.92 -0.17
N ALA A 333 -18.79 8.24 0.94
CA ALA A 333 -20.07 7.67 1.40
C ALA A 333 -20.71 6.62 0.47
N GLN A 334 -19.94 5.97 -0.42
CA GLN A 334 -20.41 4.88 -1.27
C GLN A 334 -20.06 3.50 -0.70
N CYS A 335 -21.10 2.69 -0.47
CA CYS A 335 -20.99 1.29 -0.08
C CYS A 335 -21.52 0.36 -1.19
N GLY A 336 -20.86 -0.78 -1.39
CA GLY A 336 -21.30 -1.84 -2.31
C GLY A 336 -22.41 -2.69 -1.71
N GLY A 337 -23.17 -3.39 -2.55
CA GLY A 337 -24.06 -4.48 -2.10
C GLY A 337 -25.24 -4.08 -1.20
N GLY A 338 -25.59 -2.79 -1.08
CA GLY A 338 -26.66 -2.31 -0.21
C GLY A 338 -26.26 -2.18 1.27
N LEU A 339 -24.97 -2.28 1.56
CA LEU A 339 -24.39 -2.09 2.90
C LEU A 339 -24.47 -0.63 3.34
N ILE A 340 -24.51 -0.42 4.64
CA ILE A 340 -24.51 0.88 5.32
C ILE A 340 -23.55 0.85 6.51
N GLY A 341 -23.39 1.99 7.18
CA GLY A 341 -22.51 2.14 8.34
C GLY A 341 -21.05 2.37 7.95
N VAL A 342 -20.20 2.61 8.96
CA VAL A 342 -18.76 2.86 8.78
C VAL A 342 -18.01 1.64 9.33
N PRO A 343 -17.22 0.88 8.54
CA PRO A 343 -16.90 1.00 7.11
C PRO A 343 -17.68 0.01 6.23
N CYS A 344 -18.98 0.28 5.99
CA CYS A 344 -19.87 -0.54 5.16
C CYS A 344 -20.04 -2.00 5.64
N GLY A 345 -20.29 -2.21 6.93
CA GLY A 345 -20.43 -3.54 7.54
C GLY A 345 -21.87 -3.96 7.88
N GLU A 346 -22.83 -3.05 7.81
CA GLU A 346 -24.19 -3.27 8.31
C GLU A 346 -25.20 -3.38 7.16
N CYS A 347 -26.20 -4.25 7.29
CA CYS A 347 -27.37 -4.27 6.42
C CYS A 347 -28.54 -3.55 7.09
N ARG A 348 -29.40 -2.92 6.28
CA ARG A 348 -30.65 -2.32 6.78
C ARG A 348 -31.52 -3.38 7.47
N GLU A 349 -32.31 -2.95 8.46
CA GLU A 349 -33.27 -3.83 9.15
C GLU A 349 -34.14 -4.62 8.16
N GLY A 350 -34.27 -5.94 8.41
CA GLY A 350 -34.99 -6.86 7.54
C GLY A 350 -34.18 -7.44 6.37
N TYR A 351 -32.87 -7.17 6.32
CA TYR A 351 -31.94 -7.76 5.36
C TYR A 351 -30.82 -8.52 6.09
N ASN A 352 -30.31 -9.57 5.47
CA ASN A 352 -29.16 -10.34 5.93
C ASN A 352 -27.98 -10.20 4.96
N LEU A 353 -26.76 -10.25 5.50
CA LEU A 353 -25.53 -10.26 4.69
C LEU A 353 -25.28 -11.67 4.13
N SER A 354 -25.28 -11.79 2.81
CA SER A 354 -25.02 -13.03 2.06
C SER A 354 -24.03 -12.73 0.92
N GLU A 355 -22.86 -13.37 0.94
CA GLU A 355 -21.79 -13.20 -0.07
C GLU A 355 -21.43 -11.73 -0.42
N GLY A 356 -21.45 -10.83 0.58
CA GLY A 356 -21.12 -9.41 0.40
C GLY A 356 -22.26 -8.54 -0.16
N LYS A 357 -23.49 -9.07 -0.23
CA LYS A 357 -24.71 -8.34 -0.58
C LYS A 357 -25.77 -8.47 0.51
N CYS A 358 -26.57 -7.43 0.70
CA CYS A 358 -27.71 -7.48 1.60
C CYS A 358 -28.93 -8.08 0.88
N GLU A 359 -29.34 -9.28 1.28
CA GLU A 359 -30.52 -9.98 0.78
C GLU A 359 -31.70 -9.82 1.74
N GLN A 360 -32.93 -9.72 1.22
CA GLN A 360 -34.12 -9.53 2.03
C GLN A 360 -34.46 -10.81 2.81
N CYS A 361 -34.80 -10.68 4.10
CA CYS A 361 -35.18 -11.81 4.95
C CYS A 361 -36.46 -12.50 4.45
N GLU A 362 -36.42 -13.82 4.29
CA GLU A 362 -37.57 -14.66 3.95
C GLU A 362 -38.17 -15.30 5.21
N ASP A 363 -39.51 -15.34 5.33
CA ASP A 363 -40.22 -15.93 6.48
C ASP A 363 -39.90 -17.43 6.70
N SER A 364 -39.48 -18.12 5.62
CA SER A 364 -39.04 -19.53 5.65
C SER A 364 -37.85 -19.76 6.61
N MET A 365 -36.98 -18.75 6.78
CA MET A 365 -35.77 -18.85 7.59
C MET A 365 -36.09 -19.00 9.08
N VAL A 366 -37.14 -18.33 9.56
CA VAL A 366 -37.59 -18.43 10.96
C VAL A 366 -37.98 -19.86 11.30
N VAL A 367 -38.71 -20.54 10.39
CA VAL A 367 -39.13 -21.93 10.57
C VAL A 367 -37.92 -22.86 10.63
N LEU A 368 -36.94 -22.64 9.76
CA LEU A 368 -35.72 -23.44 9.71
C LEU A 368 -34.91 -23.31 11.00
N TRP A 369 -34.82 -22.11 11.58
CA TRP A 369 -34.18 -21.89 12.88
C TRP A 369 -34.91 -22.57 14.03
N VAL A 370 -36.24 -22.53 14.06
CA VAL A 370 -37.05 -23.22 15.08
C VAL A 370 -36.84 -24.74 14.98
N LEU A 371 -36.91 -25.30 13.77
CA LEU A 371 -36.64 -26.73 13.53
C LEU A 371 -35.20 -27.11 13.90
N GLY A 372 -34.23 -26.26 13.57
CA GLY A 372 -32.82 -26.43 13.93
C GLY A 372 -32.59 -26.47 15.43
N MET A 373 -33.17 -25.54 16.18
CA MET A 373 -33.08 -25.50 17.65
C MET A 373 -33.75 -26.72 18.29
N LEU A 374 -34.93 -27.13 17.80
CA LEU A 374 -35.59 -28.36 18.24
C LEU A 374 -34.72 -29.59 17.96
N PHE A 375 -34.09 -29.66 16.79
CA PHE A 375 -33.18 -30.74 16.43
C PHE A 375 -31.96 -30.80 17.35
N VAL A 376 -31.37 -29.65 17.70
CA VAL A 376 -30.25 -29.57 18.67
C VAL A 376 -30.69 -30.10 20.04
N PHE A 377 -31.85 -29.68 20.55
CA PHE A 377 -32.35 -30.17 21.85
C PHE A 377 -32.62 -31.68 21.85
N VAL A 378 -33.18 -32.22 20.76
CA VAL A 378 -33.38 -33.66 20.58
C VAL A 378 -32.05 -34.39 20.53
N LEU A 379 -31.05 -33.88 19.82
CA LEU A 379 -29.71 -34.45 19.77
C LEU A 379 -29.02 -34.44 21.14
N LEU A 380 -29.13 -33.35 21.91
CA LEU A 380 -28.58 -33.26 23.26
C LEU A 380 -29.21 -34.33 24.17
N THR A 381 -30.53 -34.51 24.13
CA THR A 381 -31.22 -35.56 24.90
C THR A 381 -30.85 -36.96 24.41
N ALA A 382 -30.75 -37.19 23.09
CA ALA A 382 -30.33 -38.46 22.51
C ALA A 382 -28.88 -38.83 22.88
N SER A 383 -28.00 -37.83 23.02
CA SER A 383 -26.59 -38.04 23.37
C SER A 383 -26.41 -38.77 24.71
N TYR A 384 -27.31 -38.53 25.67
CA TYR A 384 -27.32 -39.23 26.96
C TYR A 384 -27.47 -40.75 26.75
N TYR A 385 -28.38 -41.18 25.88
CA TYR A 385 -28.61 -42.60 25.63
C TYR A 385 -27.51 -43.24 24.78
N LEU A 386 -26.97 -42.52 23.79
CA LEU A 386 -25.91 -43.00 22.92
C LEU A 386 -24.58 -43.22 23.66
N MET A 387 -24.18 -42.25 24.48
CA MET A 387 -22.88 -42.25 25.16
C MET A 387 -22.84 -43.13 26.41
N THR A 388 -24.01 -43.54 26.91
CA THR A 388 -24.15 -44.35 28.12
C THR A 388 -24.41 -45.85 27.84
N SER A 389 -24.17 -46.29 26.61
CA SER A 389 -24.18 -47.73 26.29
C SER A 389 -23.14 -48.51 27.11
N LYS A 390 -23.38 -49.82 27.34
CA LYS A 390 -22.58 -50.66 28.24
C LYS A 390 -21.08 -50.59 27.88
N VAL A 391 -20.24 -50.39 28.90
CA VAL A 391 -18.79 -50.22 28.77
C VAL A 391 -18.13 -51.56 28.49
N THR A 392 -17.50 -51.71 27.32
CA THR A 392 -16.62 -52.84 27.00
C THR A 392 -15.18 -52.35 26.89
N ALA A 393 -14.21 -53.14 27.37
CA ALA A 393 -12.78 -52.85 27.16
C ALA A 393 -12.40 -52.91 25.66
N LYS A 394 -13.16 -53.69 24.87
CA LYS A 394 -13.07 -53.75 23.42
C LYS A 394 -13.64 -52.49 22.77
N ALA A 395 -12.96 -51.98 21.74
CA ALA A 395 -13.45 -50.91 20.89
C ALA A 395 -14.65 -51.43 20.08
N SER A 396 -15.86 -51.18 20.58
CA SER A 396 -17.07 -51.52 19.82
C SER A 396 -17.14 -50.69 18.55
N VAL A 397 -17.77 -51.24 17.51
CA VAL A 397 -17.96 -50.51 16.25
C VAL A 397 -18.65 -49.16 16.47
N LEU A 398 -19.59 -49.07 17.43
CA LEU A 398 -20.21 -47.82 17.84
C LEU A 398 -19.19 -46.82 18.39
N PHE A 399 -18.31 -47.26 19.27
CA PHE A 399 -17.27 -46.42 19.84
C PHE A 399 -16.36 -45.84 18.75
N THR A 400 -15.88 -46.68 17.83
CA THR A 400 -15.04 -46.24 16.70
C THR A 400 -15.78 -45.21 15.84
N THR A 401 -17.06 -45.44 15.54
CA THR A 401 -17.87 -44.49 14.76
C THR A 401 -18.06 -43.16 15.50
N THR A 402 -18.34 -43.16 16.81
CA THR A 402 -18.48 -41.91 17.59
C THR A 402 -17.18 -41.12 17.68
N CYS A 403 -16.03 -41.79 17.77
CA CYS A 403 -14.73 -41.13 17.75
C CYS A 403 -14.43 -40.52 16.37
N ALA A 404 -14.72 -41.24 15.28
CA ALA A 404 -14.55 -40.72 13.92
C ALA A 404 -15.42 -39.50 13.65
N PHE A 405 -16.70 -39.50 14.07
CA PHE A 405 -17.57 -38.32 14.00
C PHE A 405 -17.04 -37.16 14.85
N GLY A 406 -16.52 -37.43 16.05
CA GLY A 406 -15.89 -36.41 16.88
C GLY A 406 -14.65 -35.78 16.24
N MET A 407 -13.79 -36.59 15.62
CA MET A 407 -12.64 -36.11 14.84
C MET A 407 -13.08 -35.27 13.64
N LEU A 408 -14.13 -35.68 12.94
CA LEU A 408 -14.69 -34.93 11.82
C LEU A 408 -15.17 -33.55 12.27
N ILE A 409 -15.92 -33.46 13.37
CA ILE A 409 -16.35 -32.16 13.92
C ILE A 409 -15.13 -31.31 14.30
N SER A 410 -14.14 -31.87 14.98
CA SER A 410 -12.92 -31.15 15.37
C SER A 410 -12.11 -30.65 14.16
N LEU A 411 -12.09 -31.41 13.07
CA LEU A 411 -11.47 -31.03 11.80
C LEU A 411 -12.21 -29.85 11.17
N LEU A 412 -13.53 -29.96 11.03
CA LEU A 412 -14.35 -28.90 10.46
C LEU A 412 -14.27 -27.62 11.28
N GLN A 413 -14.19 -27.74 12.62
CA GLN A 413 -13.93 -26.60 13.50
C GLN A 413 -12.52 -26.01 13.29
N SER A 414 -11.48 -26.83 13.13
CA SER A 414 -10.14 -26.30 12.86
C SER A 414 -10.10 -25.52 11.55
N ILE A 415 -10.76 -26.04 10.50
CA ILE A 415 -10.93 -25.37 9.21
C ILE A 415 -11.71 -24.06 9.37
N GLY A 416 -12.81 -24.07 10.13
CA GLY A 416 -13.61 -22.88 10.40
C GLY A 416 -12.82 -21.77 11.09
N ILE A 417 -11.96 -22.09 12.06
CA ILE A 417 -11.08 -21.11 12.72
C ILE A 417 -10.05 -20.56 11.72
N ILE A 418 -9.44 -21.42 10.90
CA ILE A 418 -8.48 -20.99 9.86
C ILE A 418 -9.15 -20.05 8.85
N GLY A 419 -10.42 -20.29 8.52
CA GLY A 419 -11.20 -19.40 7.67
C GLY A 419 -11.44 -18.00 8.23
N THR A 420 -11.17 -17.75 9.52
CA THR A 420 -11.24 -16.42 10.14
C THR A 420 -9.90 -15.66 10.15
N MET A 421 -8.82 -16.25 9.62
CA MET A 421 -7.54 -15.57 9.45
C MET A 421 -7.67 -14.40 8.46
N THR A 422 -6.82 -13.38 8.59
CA THR A 422 -6.87 -12.17 7.73
C THR A 422 -6.30 -12.38 6.32
N VAL A 423 -5.95 -13.62 5.96
CA VAL A 423 -5.48 -14.00 4.62
C VAL A 423 -6.67 -14.00 3.65
N GLU A 424 -6.54 -13.30 2.52
CA GLU A 424 -7.54 -13.33 1.45
C GLU A 424 -7.50 -14.67 0.71
N PHE A 425 -8.45 -15.55 1.01
CA PHE A 425 -8.63 -16.80 0.28
C PHE A 425 -9.43 -16.59 -1.01
N PRO A 426 -9.14 -17.33 -2.09
CA PRO A 426 -9.94 -17.29 -3.32
C PRO A 426 -11.39 -17.74 -3.07
N VAL A 427 -12.30 -17.32 -3.96
CA VAL A 427 -13.76 -17.51 -3.83
C VAL A 427 -14.16 -18.98 -3.60
N ASN A 428 -13.48 -19.92 -4.25
CA ASN A 428 -13.76 -21.36 -4.10
C ASN A 428 -13.49 -21.86 -2.66
N ILE A 429 -12.49 -21.28 -2.00
CA ILE A 429 -12.08 -21.64 -0.63
C ILE A 429 -12.92 -20.89 0.41
N SER A 430 -13.22 -19.60 0.18
CA SER A 430 -14.07 -18.82 1.09
C SER A 430 -15.49 -19.38 1.16
N SER A 431 -16.05 -19.81 0.02
CA SER A 431 -17.34 -20.50 -0.05
C SER A 431 -17.32 -21.78 0.80
N PHE A 432 -16.24 -22.55 0.72
CA PHE A 432 -16.06 -23.78 1.51
C PHE A 432 -16.07 -23.50 3.02
N PHE A 433 -15.38 -22.45 3.48
CA PHE A 433 -15.41 -22.05 4.89
C PHE A 433 -16.81 -21.61 5.33
N GLY A 434 -17.57 -20.93 4.46
CA GLY A 434 -18.94 -20.51 4.71
C GLY A 434 -19.87 -21.67 5.12
N TRP A 435 -19.80 -22.81 4.42
CA TRP A 435 -20.61 -24.00 4.72
C TRP A 435 -20.38 -24.57 6.13
N PHE A 436 -19.15 -24.45 6.67
CA PHE A 436 -18.80 -24.99 7.98
C PHE A 436 -18.85 -23.97 9.11
N SER A 437 -19.13 -22.69 8.80
CA SER A 437 -19.23 -21.61 9.78
C SER A 437 -20.34 -21.83 10.83
N ILE A 438 -21.35 -22.67 10.54
CA ILE A 438 -22.36 -23.08 11.53
C ILE A 438 -21.74 -23.81 12.73
N LEU A 439 -20.70 -24.62 12.51
CA LEU A 439 -19.98 -25.32 13.57
C LEU A 439 -19.09 -24.38 14.40
N MET A 440 -18.81 -23.18 13.87
CA MET A 440 -18.22 -22.05 14.58
C MET A 440 -19.25 -21.20 15.33
N LEU A 441 -20.54 -21.56 15.31
CA LEU A 441 -21.63 -20.72 15.85
C LEU A 441 -21.62 -19.31 15.24
N ASP A 442 -21.23 -19.21 13.97
CA ASP A 442 -21.42 -18.01 13.18
C ASP A 442 -22.86 -17.97 12.65
N LEU A 443 -23.76 -17.46 13.50
CA LEU A 443 -25.20 -17.50 13.24
C LEU A 443 -25.60 -16.56 12.07
N ASP A 444 -24.74 -15.61 11.72
CA ASP A 444 -25.05 -14.52 10.80
C ASP A 444 -25.05 -14.98 9.34
N ASN A 445 -24.12 -15.89 8.99
CA ASN A 445 -24.10 -16.55 7.69
C ASN A 445 -25.37 -17.36 7.39
N PHE A 446 -26.19 -17.66 8.41
CA PHE A 446 -27.45 -18.41 8.29
C PHE A 446 -28.69 -17.54 8.57
N GLY A 447 -28.56 -16.21 8.50
CA GLY A 447 -29.72 -15.32 8.61
C GLY A 447 -30.23 -15.10 10.03
N PHE A 448 -29.41 -15.33 11.06
CA PHE A 448 -29.81 -15.02 12.43
C PHE A 448 -30.06 -13.53 12.67
N ALA A 449 -29.44 -12.66 11.87
CA ALA A 449 -29.75 -11.22 11.86
C ALA A 449 -31.24 -10.95 11.60
N CYS A 450 -31.94 -11.81 10.83
CA CYS A 450 -33.38 -11.68 10.60
C CYS A 450 -34.23 -11.94 11.86
N LEU A 451 -33.70 -12.67 12.85
CA LEU A 451 -34.38 -12.97 14.11
C LEU A 451 -33.99 -12.00 15.23
N ALA A 452 -32.70 -11.67 15.33
CA ALA A 452 -32.15 -10.85 16.39
C ALA A 452 -32.14 -9.34 16.08
N GLY A 453 -32.45 -8.94 14.84
CA GLY A 453 -32.35 -7.56 14.37
C GLY A 453 -30.91 -7.13 14.06
N SER A 454 -30.72 -5.83 13.80
CA SER A 454 -29.42 -5.25 13.45
C SER A 454 -28.45 -5.12 14.63
N ALA A 455 -28.91 -5.30 15.87
CA ALA A 455 -28.07 -5.12 17.06
C ALA A 455 -26.94 -6.17 17.16
N THR A 456 -25.72 -5.78 16.77
CA THR A 456 -24.51 -6.60 16.76
C THR A 456 -24.21 -7.25 18.12
N ALA A 457 -24.36 -6.50 19.22
CA ALA A 457 -24.12 -7.01 20.57
C ALA A 457 -25.08 -8.14 20.98
N LEU A 458 -26.35 -8.11 20.52
CA LEU A 458 -27.34 -9.15 20.83
C LEU A 458 -27.03 -10.45 20.07
N ARG A 459 -26.62 -10.33 18.81
CA ARG A 459 -26.19 -11.46 17.98
C ARG A 459 -24.99 -12.17 18.60
N TYR A 460 -23.99 -11.40 19.03
CA TYR A 460 -22.84 -11.95 19.76
C TYR A 460 -23.24 -12.63 21.07
N LEU A 461 -24.13 -12.00 21.86
CA LEU A 461 -24.62 -12.58 23.10
C LEU A 461 -25.34 -13.93 22.87
N ALA A 462 -26.09 -14.08 21.78
CA ALA A 462 -26.75 -15.34 21.43
C ALA A 462 -25.74 -16.48 21.19
N SER A 463 -24.66 -16.22 20.45
CA SER A 463 -23.56 -17.20 20.26
C SER A 463 -22.91 -17.60 21.59
N VAL A 464 -22.76 -16.66 22.53
CA VAL A 464 -22.18 -16.93 23.87
C VAL A 464 -23.15 -17.72 24.75
N LEU A 465 -24.44 -17.41 24.70
CA LEU A 465 -25.47 -18.08 25.51
C LEU A 465 -25.78 -19.52 25.06
N PHE A 466 -25.37 -19.91 23.85
CA PHE A 466 -25.51 -21.29 23.36
C PHE A 466 -24.90 -22.33 24.32
N PHE A 467 -23.70 -22.06 24.85
CA PHE A 467 -22.99 -22.96 25.76
C PHE A 467 -23.70 -23.16 27.11
N PRO A 468 -24.04 -22.10 27.88
CA PRO A 468 -24.80 -22.26 29.11
C PRO A 468 -26.23 -22.78 28.87
N ALA A 469 -26.86 -22.44 27.74
CA ALA A 469 -28.18 -23.00 27.39
C ALA A 469 -28.13 -24.52 27.20
N GLY A 470 -27.10 -25.05 26.55
CA GLY A 470 -26.90 -26.50 26.43
C GLY A 470 -26.70 -27.20 27.78
N ILE A 471 -25.96 -26.57 28.71
CA ILE A 471 -25.82 -27.08 30.09
C ILE A 471 -27.16 -27.03 30.83
N ALA A 472 -27.87 -25.91 30.74
CA ALA A 472 -29.18 -25.75 31.37
C ALA A 472 -30.19 -26.79 30.85
N TRP A 473 -30.13 -27.14 29.57
CA TRP A 473 -30.95 -28.19 28.98
C TRP A 473 -30.69 -29.57 29.61
N TYR A 474 -29.43 -29.95 29.83
CA TYR A 474 -29.11 -31.20 30.53
C TYR A 474 -29.62 -31.20 31.98
N MET A 475 -29.49 -30.07 32.68
CA MET A 475 -30.00 -29.92 34.04
C MET A 475 -31.53 -29.98 34.10
N LEU A 476 -32.22 -29.40 33.12
CA LEU A 476 -33.67 -29.48 32.97
C LEU A 476 -34.12 -30.94 32.73
N ASN A 477 -33.49 -31.64 31.78
CA ASN A 477 -33.80 -33.05 31.52
C ASN A 477 -33.52 -33.92 32.74
N PHE A 478 -32.45 -33.65 33.49
CA PHE A 478 -32.17 -34.34 34.76
C PHE A 478 -33.28 -34.09 35.78
N GLY A 479 -33.72 -32.85 35.97
CA GLY A 479 -34.82 -32.51 36.88
C GLY A 479 -36.13 -33.19 36.51
N VAL A 480 -36.53 -33.13 35.23
CA VAL A 480 -37.73 -33.81 34.71
C VAL A 480 -37.62 -35.33 34.86
N SER A 481 -36.44 -35.88 34.60
CA SER A 481 -36.17 -37.31 34.73
C SER A 481 -36.30 -37.82 36.18
N GLN A 482 -35.99 -36.99 37.19
CA GLN A 482 -36.22 -37.38 38.58
C GLN A 482 -37.72 -37.53 38.91
N LEU A 483 -38.58 -36.77 38.22
CA LEU A 483 -40.04 -36.83 38.38
C LEU A 483 -40.66 -38.06 37.70
N VAL A 484 -39.97 -38.70 36.75
CA VAL A 484 -40.47 -39.86 35.98
C VAL A 484 -39.77 -41.16 36.40
N PRO A 485 -40.40 -42.04 37.20
CA PRO A 485 -39.73 -43.22 37.78
C PRO A 485 -39.19 -44.21 36.75
N ARG A 486 -39.78 -44.26 35.55
CA ARG A 486 -39.41 -45.19 34.48
C ARG A 486 -38.09 -44.83 33.77
N HIS A 487 -37.67 -43.57 33.81
CA HIS A 487 -36.52 -43.05 33.05
C HIS A 487 -35.60 -42.18 33.92
N ARG A 488 -35.18 -42.65 35.09
CA ARG A 488 -34.27 -41.89 35.99
C ARG A 488 -32.84 -41.79 35.44
N TRP A 489 -32.35 -40.57 35.29
CA TRP A 489 -31.01 -40.23 34.85
C TRP A 489 -30.04 -40.22 36.05
N ASP A 490 -28.81 -40.69 35.82
CA ASP A 490 -27.75 -40.73 36.84
C ASP A 490 -26.92 -39.43 36.79
N ALA A 491 -26.72 -38.78 37.93
CA ALA A 491 -25.98 -37.52 38.02
C ALA A 491 -24.54 -37.64 37.45
N THR A 492 -23.86 -38.78 37.66
CA THR A 492 -22.49 -38.99 37.14
C THR A 492 -22.44 -39.08 35.62
N LYS A 493 -23.49 -39.63 35.01
CA LYS A 493 -23.62 -39.77 33.56
C LYS A 493 -23.97 -38.43 32.92
N VAL A 494 -24.88 -37.67 33.54
CA VAL A 494 -25.24 -36.31 33.11
C VAL A 494 -24.03 -35.39 33.14
N ALA A 495 -23.24 -35.42 34.22
CA ALA A 495 -21.99 -34.65 34.31
C ALA A 495 -21.02 -34.99 33.16
N SER A 496 -20.95 -36.27 32.77
CA SER A 496 -20.14 -36.70 31.63
C SER A 496 -20.67 -36.19 30.28
N CYS A 497 -21.98 -36.20 30.09
CA CYS A 497 -22.62 -35.64 28.88
C CYS A 497 -22.41 -34.12 28.78
N MET A 498 -22.53 -33.38 29.89
CA MET A 498 -22.24 -31.95 29.95
C MET A 498 -20.78 -31.66 29.58
N GLY A 499 -19.83 -32.41 30.17
CA GLY A 499 -18.42 -32.30 29.83
C GLY A 499 -18.12 -32.65 28.38
N GLN A 500 -18.80 -33.66 27.81
CA GLN A 500 -18.67 -34.02 26.40
C GLN A 500 -19.18 -32.92 25.46
N PHE A 501 -20.30 -32.27 25.80
CA PHE A 501 -20.86 -31.14 25.05
C PHE A 501 -19.89 -29.95 25.09
N MET A 502 -19.39 -29.59 26.27
CA MET A 502 -18.36 -28.55 26.42
C MET A 502 -17.08 -28.89 25.64
N GLN A 503 -16.62 -30.15 25.68
CA GLN A 503 -15.43 -30.60 24.95
C GLN A 503 -15.62 -30.48 23.43
N VAL A 504 -16.78 -30.86 22.88
CA VAL A 504 -17.06 -30.74 21.44
C VAL A 504 -17.16 -29.28 21.01
N GLY A 505 -17.75 -28.43 21.85
CA GLY A 505 -17.86 -26.99 21.60
C GLY A 505 -16.61 -26.18 21.96
N PHE A 506 -15.56 -26.78 22.52
CA PHE A 506 -14.48 -26.03 23.17
C PHE A 506 -13.66 -25.15 22.22
N SER A 507 -13.35 -25.66 21.03
CA SER A 507 -12.64 -24.88 19.99
C SER A 507 -13.49 -23.69 19.54
N THR A 508 -14.78 -23.91 19.30
CA THR A 508 -15.73 -22.87 18.92
C THR A 508 -15.92 -21.83 20.03
N MET A 509 -16.03 -22.28 21.28
CA MET A 509 -16.15 -21.42 22.46
C MET A 509 -14.91 -20.54 22.61
N SER A 510 -13.72 -21.11 22.41
CA SER A 510 -12.45 -20.38 22.44
C SER A 510 -12.38 -19.32 21.35
N ALA A 511 -12.73 -19.67 20.11
CA ALA A 511 -12.76 -18.70 19.01
C ALA A 511 -13.79 -17.58 19.26
N THR A 512 -15.00 -17.93 19.71
CA THR A 512 -16.07 -16.96 20.02
C THR A 512 -15.70 -16.00 21.14
N ALA A 513 -14.99 -16.49 22.18
CA ALA A 513 -14.52 -15.67 23.28
C ALA A 513 -13.47 -14.63 22.85
N LEU A 514 -12.74 -14.91 21.77
CA LEU A 514 -11.67 -14.05 21.25
C LEU A 514 -12.14 -13.02 20.20
N ILE A 515 -13.36 -13.13 19.66
CA ILE A 515 -13.90 -12.18 18.66
C ILE A 515 -13.77 -10.71 19.10
N PRO A 516 -14.12 -10.29 20.33
CA PRO A 516 -13.99 -8.89 20.73
C PRO A 516 -12.55 -8.38 20.82
N LEU A 517 -11.55 -9.27 20.75
CA LEU A 517 -10.13 -8.94 20.81
C LEU A 517 -9.48 -8.83 19.42
N THR A 518 -10.17 -9.22 18.34
CA THR A 518 -9.63 -9.14 16.96
C THR A 518 -9.89 -7.76 16.35
N CYS A 519 -9.24 -6.74 16.89
CA CYS A 519 -9.26 -5.38 16.33
C CYS A 519 -8.19 -5.26 15.23
N TYR A 520 -8.56 -4.72 14.06
CA TYR A 520 -7.63 -4.37 12.98
C TYR A 520 -7.50 -2.86 12.84
N THR A 521 -6.34 -2.38 12.40
CA THR A 521 -6.06 -0.93 12.31
C THR A 521 -6.48 -0.35 10.96
N HIS A 522 -7.03 0.87 11.02
CA HIS A 522 -7.31 1.69 9.85
C HIS A 522 -6.21 2.72 9.60
N PRO A 523 -6.11 3.29 8.38
CA PRO A 523 -5.16 4.37 8.06
C PRO A 523 -5.29 5.60 8.98
N ASN A 524 -6.49 5.87 9.50
CA ASN A 524 -6.77 6.95 10.45
C ASN A 524 -6.40 6.63 11.92
N GLN A 525 -5.71 5.52 12.19
CA GLN A 525 -5.34 5.00 13.52
C GLN A 525 -6.49 4.51 14.40
N LYS A 526 -7.75 4.63 13.96
CA LYS A 526 -8.87 3.97 14.64
C LYS A 526 -8.81 2.46 14.36
N GLN A 527 -9.45 1.69 15.21
CA GLN A 527 -9.49 0.23 15.11
C GLN A 527 -10.93 -0.24 15.06
N SER A 528 -11.23 -1.26 14.27
CA SER A 528 -12.55 -1.90 14.21
C SER A 528 -12.45 -3.41 14.36
N LEU A 529 -13.55 -4.06 14.76
CA LEU A 529 -13.59 -5.51 14.91
C LEU A 529 -13.56 -6.22 13.55
N LEU A 530 -12.75 -7.27 13.42
CA LEU A 530 -12.62 -8.05 12.19
C LEU A 530 -13.93 -8.69 11.73
N LYS A 531 -14.69 -9.31 12.65
CA LYS A 531 -15.97 -9.96 12.33
C LYS A 531 -17.13 -8.97 12.13
N TYR A 532 -17.11 -7.87 12.89
CA TYR A 532 -18.14 -6.83 12.89
C TYR A 532 -17.50 -5.47 12.61
N PRO A 533 -17.14 -5.17 11.36
CA PRO A 533 -16.39 -3.96 11.01
C PRO A 533 -17.08 -2.66 11.44
N ASP A 534 -18.41 -2.67 11.58
CA ASP A 534 -19.25 -1.57 12.07
C ASP A 534 -18.92 -1.13 13.50
N VAL A 535 -18.37 -2.04 14.32
CA VAL A 535 -18.06 -1.77 15.73
C VAL A 535 -16.60 -1.30 15.85
N ILE A 536 -16.44 0.01 16.06
CA ILE A 536 -15.15 0.63 16.35
C ILE A 536 -14.68 0.23 17.76
N CYS A 537 -13.46 -0.25 17.87
CA CYS A 537 -12.84 -0.65 19.14
C CYS A 537 -12.67 0.55 20.07
N GLY A 538 -12.99 0.38 21.36
CA GLY A 538 -12.97 1.46 22.37
C GLY A 538 -14.30 2.21 22.55
N THR A 539 -15.33 1.89 21.76
CA THR A 539 -16.70 2.38 21.97
C THR A 539 -17.43 1.64 23.09
N ASP A 540 -18.54 2.19 23.58
CA ASP A 540 -19.38 1.57 24.62
C ASP A 540 -19.94 0.20 24.18
N GLU A 541 -20.25 0.03 22.89
CA GLU A 541 -20.72 -1.25 22.35
C GLU A 541 -19.63 -2.30 22.34
N HIS A 542 -18.42 -1.93 21.90
CA HIS A 542 -17.23 -2.79 22.00
C HIS A 542 -16.95 -3.18 23.45
N GLY A 543 -17.06 -2.24 24.39
CA GLY A 543 -16.88 -2.50 25.82
C GLY A 543 -17.82 -3.58 26.38
N LYS A 544 -19.10 -3.58 25.96
CA LYS A 544 -20.08 -4.62 26.33
C LYS A 544 -19.68 -5.98 25.75
N MET A 545 -19.30 -6.03 24.48
CA MET A 545 -18.87 -7.28 23.82
C MET A 545 -17.60 -7.84 24.48
N LEU A 546 -16.64 -6.98 24.79
CA LEU A 546 -15.39 -7.34 25.46
C LEU A 546 -15.66 -7.93 26.85
N ALA A 547 -16.55 -7.33 27.65
CA ALA A 547 -16.91 -7.86 28.97
C ALA A 547 -17.54 -9.27 28.88
N ILE A 548 -18.43 -9.49 27.92
CA ILE A 548 -19.06 -10.79 27.67
C ILE A 548 -18.00 -11.82 27.21
N GLY A 549 -17.12 -11.44 26.28
CA GLY A 549 -16.05 -12.30 25.77
C GLY A 549 -15.05 -12.70 26.85
N ILE A 550 -14.59 -11.74 27.68
CA ILE A 550 -13.71 -12.02 28.82
C ILE A 550 -14.38 -12.96 29.83
N CYS A 551 -15.67 -12.79 30.10
CA CYS A 551 -16.41 -13.70 30.97
C CYS A 551 -16.41 -15.14 30.42
N LEU A 552 -16.68 -15.31 29.11
CA LEU A 552 -16.62 -16.61 28.45
C LEU A 552 -15.19 -17.19 28.44
N LEU A 553 -14.18 -16.35 28.26
CA LEU A 553 -12.77 -16.75 28.27
C LEU A 553 -12.33 -17.25 29.65
N ILE A 554 -12.69 -16.55 30.72
CA ILE A 554 -12.34 -16.94 32.10
C ILE A 554 -13.13 -18.19 32.52
N VAL A 555 -14.46 -18.17 32.39
CA VAL A 555 -15.32 -19.24 32.93
C VAL A 555 -15.37 -20.44 31.99
N GLY A 556 -15.60 -20.18 30.70
CA GLY A 556 -15.76 -21.21 29.68
C GLY A 556 -14.43 -21.80 29.26
N VAL A 557 -13.45 -20.99 28.85
CA VAL A 557 -12.20 -21.51 28.26
C VAL A 557 -11.20 -21.92 29.35
N PHE A 558 -10.71 -20.97 30.15
CA PHE A 558 -9.70 -21.25 31.17
C PHE A 558 -10.24 -22.07 32.33
N GLY A 559 -11.46 -21.80 32.78
CA GLY A 559 -12.14 -22.56 33.84
C GLY A 559 -12.31 -24.03 33.45
N PHE A 560 -12.82 -24.30 32.25
CA PHE A 560 -13.00 -25.68 31.78
C PHE A 560 -11.66 -26.39 31.50
N LEU A 561 -10.68 -25.70 30.91
CA LEU A 561 -9.35 -26.26 30.66
C LEU A 561 -8.62 -26.60 31.97
N SER A 562 -8.69 -25.72 32.97
CA SER A 562 -8.20 -25.93 34.33
C SER A 562 -8.86 -27.16 34.96
N LEU A 563 -10.19 -27.26 34.90
CA LEU A 563 -10.95 -28.39 35.42
C LEU A 563 -10.54 -29.72 34.74
N CYS A 564 -10.39 -29.71 33.41
CA CYS A 564 -9.98 -30.90 32.66
C CYS A 564 -8.53 -31.29 32.96
N SER A 565 -7.63 -30.31 33.13
CA SER A 565 -6.22 -30.55 33.46
C SER A 565 -6.07 -31.12 34.86
N TYR A 566 -6.79 -30.56 35.83
CA TYR A 566 -6.86 -31.09 37.20
C TYR A 566 -7.43 -32.52 37.20
N ALA A 567 -8.52 -32.76 36.45
CA ALA A 567 -9.09 -34.09 36.33
C ALA A 567 -8.10 -35.08 35.70
N ALA A 568 -7.43 -34.73 34.60
CA ALA A 568 -6.45 -35.60 33.94
C ALA A 568 -5.27 -35.99 34.87
N TYR A 569 -4.85 -35.06 35.73
CA TYR A 569 -3.84 -35.31 36.76
C TYR A 569 -4.34 -36.23 37.88
N MET A 570 -5.58 -36.04 38.34
CA MET A 570 -6.14 -36.77 39.48
C MET A 570 -6.76 -38.13 39.13
N VAL A 571 -7.13 -38.39 37.88
CA VAL A 571 -7.80 -39.64 37.46
C VAL A 571 -7.07 -40.93 37.90
N PRO A 572 -5.72 -41.05 37.80
CA PRO A 572 -5.01 -42.23 38.29
C PRO A 572 -5.22 -42.45 39.80
N THR A 573 -5.19 -41.38 40.59
CA THR A 573 -5.41 -41.46 42.05
C THR A 573 -6.86 -41.83 42.40
N TRP A 574 -7.84 -41.34 41.65
CA TRP A 574 -9.25 -41.73 41.84
C TRP A 574 -9.51 -43.17 41.43
N SER A 575 -8.81 -43.67 40.40
CA SER A 575 -8.85 -45.08 40.00
C SER A 575 -8.23 -45.97 41.09
N ALA A 576 -7.09 -45.59 41.65
CA ALA A 576 -6.42 -46.35 42.71
C ALA A 576 -7.23 -46.40 44.02
N ARG A 577 -7.97 -45.33 44.34
CA ARG A 577 -8.84 -45.24 45.54
C ARG A 577 -10.26 -45.77 45.32
N GLU A 578 -10.51 -46.48 44.21
CA GLU A 578 -11.83 -47.06 43.85
C GLU A 578 -12.98 -46.02 43.83
N GLN A 579 -12.69 -44.75 43.55
CA GLN A 579 -13.68 -43.66 43.49
C GLN A 579 -14.41 -43.64 42.13
N HIS A 580 -15.15 -44.71 41.83
CA HIS A 580 -15.79 -44.95 40.53
C HIS A 580 -16.71 -43.82 40.05
N GLY A 581 -17.39 -43.10 40.96
CA GLY A 581 -18.30 -42.00 40.61
C GLY A 581 -17.58 -40.83 39.93
N ARG A 582 -16.40 -40.44 40.44
CA ARG A 582 -15.60 -39.32 39.90
C ARG A 582 -14.95 -39.68 38.57
N VAL A 583 -14.43 -40.90 38.46
CA VAL A 583 -13.87 -41.44 37.21
C VAL A 583 -14.94 -41.52 36.11
N ARG A 584 -16.19 -41.87 36.48
CA ARG A 584 -17.32 -41.91 35.54
C ARG A 584 -17.77 -40.52 35.08
N ALA A 585 -17.71 -39.51 35.95
CA ALA A 585 -18.04 -38.13 35.57
C ALA A 585 -17.08 -37.60 34.49
N PHE A 586 -15.77 -37.79 34.65
CA PHE A 586 -14.74 -37.37 33.68
C PHE A 586 -14.47 -38.38 32.55
N ARG A 587 -15.40 -39.31 32.32
CA ARG A 587 -15.31 -40.32 31.26
C ARG A 587 -15.11 -39.70 29.88
N PHE A 588 -15.74 -38.56 29.57
CA PHE A 588 -15.63 -37.87 28.27
C PHE A 588 -14.17 -37.53 27.90
N LEU A 589 -13.33 -37.21 28.89
CA LEU A 589 -11.95 -36.78 28.67
C LEU A 589 -11.00 -37.97 28.41
N VAL A 590 -11.17 -39.07 29.15
CA VAL A 590 -10.20 -40.18 29.20
C VAL A 590 -10.60 -41.39 28.35
N PHE A 591 -11.91 -41.63 28.17
CA PHE A 591 -12.39 -42.89 27.62
C PHE A 591 -11.99 -43.17 26.17
N ARG A 592 -11.70 -42.12 25.39
CA ARG A 592 -11.33 -42.23 23.97
C ARG A 592 -9.91 -42.74 23.75
N PHE A 593 -9.03 -42.48 24.72
CA PHE A 593 -7.60 -42.72 24.62
C PHE A 593 -7.19 -44.04 25.27
N ARG A 594 -6.02 -44.54 24.89
CA ARG A 594 -5.38 -45.66 25.57
C ARG A 594 -5.15 -45.31 27.03
N LEU A 595 -5.26 -46.33 27.90
CA LEU A 595 -5.05 -46.18 29.33
C LEU A 595 -3.62 -45.79 29.72
N ASP A 596 -2.67 -45.83 28.77
CA ASP A 596 -1.28 -45.38 28.95
C ASP A 596 -1.08 -43.91 28.52
N SER A 597 -2.00 -43.36 27.71
CA SER A 597 -1.97 -42.00 27.16
C SER A 597 -3.24 -41.22 27.52
N TRP A 598 -3.79 -41.44 28.72
CA TRP A 598 -5.06 -40.85 29.17
C TRP A 598 -5.03 -39.32 29.20
N TRP A 599 -3.85 -38.74 29.40
CA TRP A 599 -3.60 -37.29 29.48
C TRP A 599 -3.74 -36.58 28.13
N PHE A 600 -3.74 -37.31 27.00
CA PHE A 600 -3.77 -36.73 25.65
C PHE A 600 -5.05 -35.91 25.36
N GLY A 601 -6.12 -36.11 26.13
CA GLY A 601 -7.32 -35.29 26.04
C GLY A 601 -7.08 -33.81 26.32
N VAL A 602 -6.08 -33.46 27.14
CA VAL A 602 -5.73 -32.06 27.46
C VAL A 602 -5.01 -31.38 26.28
N PRO A 603 -3.94 -31.93 25.68
CA PRO A 603 -3.37 -31.41 24.44
C PRO A 603 -4.40 -31.21 23.32
N LEU A 604 -5.31 -32.15 23.13
CA LEU A 604 -6.38 -32.03 22.13
C LEU A 604 -7.30 -30.83 22.40
N LEU A 605 -7.64 -30.56 23.66
CA LEU A 605 -8.40 -29.38 24.05
C LEU A 605 -7.62 -28.08 23.80
N THR A 606 -6.32 -28.05 24.09
CA THR A 606 -5.50 -26.84 23.92
C THR A 606 -5.32 -26.42 22.45
N ARG A 607 -5.51 -27.34 21.49
CA ARG A 607 -5.34 -27.08 20.06
C ARG A 607 -6.20 -25.91 19.54
N GLY A 608 -7.50 -25.90 19.85
CA GLY A 608 -8.43 -24.86 19.39
C GLY A 608 -8.02 -23.44 19.81
N PRO A 609 -7.88 -23.15 21.12
CA PRO A 609 -7.42 -21.85 21.60
C PRO A 609 -6.05 -21.45 21.06
N LEU A 610 -5.11 -22.40 20.93
CA LEU A 610 -3.78 -22.11 20.38
C LEU A 610 -3.83 -21.70 18.90
N ILE A 611 -4.72 -22.30 18.09
CA ILE A 611 -4.91 -21.91 16.68
C ILE A 611 -5.59 -20.52 16.58
N ALA A 612 -6.47 -20.19 17.53
CA ALA A 612 -7.17 -18.89 17.52
C ALA A 612 -6.31 -17.71 18.04
N LEU A 613 -5.31 -17.98 18.87
CA LEU A 613 -4.47 -16.94 19.49
C LEU A 613 -3.66 -16.08 18.48
N PRO A 614 -3.01 -16.64 17.44
CA PRO A 614 -2.30 -15.84 16.43
C PRO A 614 -3.19 -14.81 15.73
N ILE A 615 -4.48 -15.13 15.51
CA ILE A 615 -5.44 -14.23 14.85
C ILE A 615 -5.64 -12.95 15.66
N VAL A 616 -5.64 -13.06 16.99
CA VAL A 616 -5.78 -11.93 17.91
C VAL A 616 -4.48 -11.13 18.05
N LEU A 617 -3.35 -11.82 18.17
CA LEU A 617 -2.06 -11.17 18.44
C LEU A 617 -1.45 -10.50 17.22
N ALA A 618 -1.81 -10.94 16.01
CA ALA A 618 -1.22 -10.48 14.76
C ALA A 618 -2.29 -10.17 13.69
N THR A 619 -3.42 -9.55 14.06
CA THR A 619 -4.54 -9.24 13.14
C THR A 619 -4.06 -8.56 11.85
N ASP A 620 -3.20 -7.53 11.98
CA ASP A 620 -2.70 -6.73 10.85
C ASP A 620 -1.58 -7.41 10.05
N TYR A 621 -1.02 -8.53 10.54
CA TYR A 621 0.13 -9.22 9.94
C TYR A 621 -0.22 -10.66 9.55
N PRO A 622 -0.92 -10.88 8.42
CA PRO A 622 -1.38 -12.21 8.01
C PRO A 622 -0.22 -13.22 7.85
N ALA A 623 0.97 -12.75 7.45
CA ALA A 623 2.15 -13.61 7.32
C ALA A 623 2.61 -14.22 8.64
N VAL A 624 2.56 -13.43 9.71
CA VAL A 624 2.91 -13.89 11.06
C VAL A 624 1.88 -14.92 11.54
N GLN A 625 0.59 -14.69 11.25
CA GLN A 625 -0.47 -15.65 11.58
C GLN A 625 -0.23 -17.01 10.92
N THR A 626 0.06 -17.05 9.62
CA THR A 626 0.28 -18.29 8.87
C THR A 626 1.48 -19.09 9.41
N VAL A 627 2.60 -18.42 9.70
CA VAL A 627 3.80 -19.08 10.25
C VAL A 627 3.52 -19.65 11.65
N TRP A 628 2.84 -18.88 12.51
CA TRP A 628 2.53 -19.32 13.88
C TRP A 628 1.55 -20.49 13.90
N VAL A 629 0.47 -20.44 13.12
CA VAL A 629 -0.50 -21.54 13.04
C VAL A 629 0.17 -22.80 12.48
N THR A 630 1.03 -22.66 11.46
CA THR A 630 1.78 -23.81 10.90
C THR A 630 2.69 -24.45 11.95
N PHE A 631 3.41 -23.64 12.75
CA PHE A 631 4.25 -24.14 13.83
C PHE A 631 3.44 -24.88 14.90
N ILE A 632 2.29 -24.33 15.32
CA ILE A 632 1.40 -24.96 16.31
C ILE A 632 0.88 -26.31 15.80
N LEU A 633 0.44 -26.37 14.54
CA LEU A 633 -0.03 -27.61 13.91
C LEU A 633 1.09 -28.66 13.80
N LEU A 634 2.32 -28.24 13.49
CA LEU A 634 3.48 -29.12 13.45
C LEU A 634 3.80 -29.73 14.82
N CYS A 635 3.80 -28.91 15.88
CA CYS A 635 3.99 -29.40 17.25
C CYS A 635 2.89 -30.39 17.65
N PHE A 636 1.63 -30.13 17.29
CA PHE A 636 0.53 -31.03 17.55
C PHE A 636 0.68 -32.36 16.80
N LEU A 637 1.01 -32.31 15.50
CA LEU A 637 1.27 -33.48 14.68
C LEU A 637 2.43 -34.32 15.24
N ALA A 638 3.52 -33.69 15.67
CA ALA A 638 4.65 -34.37 16.30
C ALA A 638 4.24 -35.05 17.63
N CYS A 639 3.51 -34.34 18.50
CA CYS A 639 3.01 -34.89 19.74
C CYS A 639 2.11 -36.13 19.50
N GLN A 640 1.22 -36.04 18.53
CA GLN A 640 0.30 -37.11 18.17
C GLN A 640 1.03 -38.32 17.55
N ALA A 641 1.97 -38.07 16.64
CA ALA A 641 2.77 -39.11 15.99
C ALA A 641 3.69 -39.85 16.98
N LEU A 642 4.12 -39.19 18.07
CA LEU A 642 4.90 -39.82 19.15
C LEU A 642 4.02 -40.58 20.15
N ALA A 643 2.81 -40.06 20.46
CA ALA A 643 1.98 -40.61 21.53
C ALA A 643 1.06 -41.77 21.10
N TRP A 644 0.65 -41.86 19.83
CA TRP A 644 -0.37 -42.81 19.31
C TRP A 644 -1.52 -43.05 20.30
N PRO A 645 -2.24 -41.98 20.68
CA PRO A 645 -3.10 -41.96 21.86
C PRO A 645 -4.43 -42.69 21.68
N TRP A 646 -4.95 -42.83 20.47
CA TRP A 646 -6.26 -43.45 20.21
C TRP A 646 -6.20 -44.97 20.41
N LYS A 647 -7.27 -45.55 20.96
CA LYS A 647 -7.37 -47.01 21.20
C LYS A 647 -7.31 -47.83 19.92
N VAL A 648 -7.85 -47.30 18.82
CA VAL A 648 -7.89 -47.98 17.52
C VAL A 648 -6.72 -47.45 16.67
N PRO A 649 -5.82 -48.31 16.18
CA PRO A 649 -4.66 -47.89 15.40
C PRO A 649 -5.03 -47.08 14.15
N LEU A 650 -6.09 -47.46 13.42
CA LEU A 650 -6.55 -46.72 12.24
C LEU A 650 -6.94 -45.26 12.56
N LEU A 651 -7.54 -45.02 13.74
CA LEU A 651 -7.92 -43.67 14.15
C LEU A 651 -6.69 -42.78 14.39
N ASN A 652 -5.58 -43.32 14.87
CA ASN A 652 -4.32 -42.57 14.99
C ASN A 652 -3.79 -42.14 13.61
N ALA A 653 -3.78 -43.07 12.65
CA ALA A 653 -3.34 -42.80 11.29
C ALA A 653 -4.21 -41.74 10.60
N LEU A 654 -5.54 -41.85 10.74
CA LEU A 654 -6.49 -40.90 10.18
C LEU A 654 -6.32 -39.49 10.79
N ASP A 655 -6.22 -39.38 12.11
CA ASP A 655 -6.06 -38.08 12.76
C ASP A 655 -4.71 -37.42 12.38
N CYS A 656 -3.65 -38.22 12.16
CA CYS A 656 -2.36 -37.72 11.66
C CYS A 656 -2.49 -37.22 10.21
N TRP A 657 -3.16 -38.00 9.36
CA TRP A 657 -3.42 -37.64 7.96
C TRP A 657 -4.23 -36.34 7.86
N MET A 658 -5.32 -36.21 8.62
CA MET A 658 -6.13 -34.99 8.61
C MET A 658 -5.36 -33.78 9.12
N SER A 659 -4.55 -33.94 10.17
CA SER A 659 -3.72 -32.85 10.69
C SER A 659 -2.63 -32.44 9.69
N TYR A 660 -2.07 -33.38 8.93
CA TYR A 660 -1.15 -33.10 7.83
C TYR A 660 -1.83 -32.35 6.68
N CYS A 661 -3.05 -32.74 6.27
CA CYS A 661 -3.80 -32.02 5.24
C CYS A 661 -4.11 -30.56 5.65
N ILE A 662 -4.52 -30.32 6.90
CA ILE A 662 -4.72 -28.95 7.39
C ILE A 662 -3.41 -28.16 7.39
N MET A 663 -2.31 -28.77 7.83
CA MET A 663 -1.01 -28.10 7.86
C MET A 663 -0.57 -27.69 6.45
N ILE A 664 -0.77 -28.54 5.44
CA ILE A 664 -0.52 -28.18 4.04
C ILE A 664 -1.44 -27.04 3.59
N LEU A 665 -2.73 -27.08 3.93
CA LEU A 665 -3.68 -26.02 3.58
C LEU A 665 -3.23 -24.66 4.14
N VAL A 666 -2.84 -24.60 5.41
CA VAL A 666 -2.33 -23.37 6.03
C VAL A 666 -1.01 -22.95 5.41
N ALA A 667 -0.07 -23.87 5.18
CA ALA A 667 1.20 -23.55 4.55
C ALA A 667 1.02 -23.01 3.11
N ALA A 668 0.06 -23.56 2.36
CA ALA A 668 -0.27 -23.10 1.01
C ALA A 668 -0.93 -21.71 1.00
N SER A 669 -1.61 -21.32 2.09
CA SER A 669 -2.13 -19.94 2.24
C SER A 669 -1.03 -18.87 2.21
N ALA A 670 0.22 -19.25 2.52
CA ALA A 670 1.34 -18.32 2.45
C ALA A 670 1.63 -17.82 1.02
N LEU A 671 1.20 -18.57 0.00
CA LEU A 671 1.34 -18.19 -1.41
C LEU A 671 0.46 -16.97 -1.79
N TYR A 672 -0.50 -16.59 -0.92
CA TYR A 672 -1.38 -15.43 -1.11
C TYR A 672 -0.92 -14.18 -0.34
N LEU A 673 0.17 -14.25 0.43
CA LEU A 673 0.64 -13.16 1.31
C LEU A 673 1.40 -12.04 0.59
N GLU A 674 1.69 -12.19 -0.69
CA GLU A 674 2.41 -11.22 -1.50
C GLU A 674 1.61 -10.79 -2.73
N PRO A 675 1.82 -9.57 -3.25
CA PRO A 675 1.37 -9.18 -4.58
C PRO A 675 2.31 -9.81 -5.62
N ILE A 676 2.50 -11.13 -5.60
CA ILE A 676 3.04 -11.82 -6.78
C ILE A 676 1.96 -11.63 -7.83
N ASN A 677 2.25 -10.77 -8.82
CA ASN A 677 1.37 -10.35 -9.90
C ASN A 677 0.20 -11.32 -10.10
N LYS A 678 -1.00 -10.88 -9.70
CA LYS A 678 -2.28 -11.62 -9.79
C LYS A 678 -2.67 -11.94 -11.25
N GLU A 679 -1.77 -11.71 -12.21
CA GLU A 679 -1.95 -11.94 -13.63
C GLU A 679 -0.81 -12.84 -14.15
N GLY A 680 -1.14 -14.08 -14.53
CA GLY A 680 -0.24 -15.00 -15.21
C GLY A 680 -0.34 -16.46 -14.74
N VAL A 681 0.52 -17.31 -15.33
CA VAL A 681 0.58 -18.77 -15.10
C VAL A 681 0.76 -19.17 -13.63
N VAL A 682 1.38 -18.29 -12.82
CA VAL A 682 1.62 -18.54 -11.40
C VAL A 682 0.32 -18.50 -10.59
N ALA A 683 -0.59 -17.56 -10.88
CA ALA A 683 -1.89 -17.48 -10.21
C ALA A 683 -2.75 -18.72 -10.49
N ASP A 684 -2.81 -19.14 -11.76
CA ASP A 684 -3.52 -20.36 -12.16
C ASP A 684 -2.93 -21.62 -11.51
N PHE A 685 -1.60 -21.69 -11.35
CA PHE A 685 -0.96 -22.81 -10.66
C PHE A 685 -1.34 -22.84 -9.17
N VAL A 686 -1.30 -21.68 -8.49
CA VAL A 686 -1.65 -21.57 -7.06
C VAL A 686 -3.11 -21.97 -6.82
N ASP A 687 -4.03 -21.51 -7.67
CA ASP A 687 -5.46 -21.85 -7.55
C ASP A 687 -5.73 -23.33 -7.85
N ASN A 688 -5.09 -23.91 -8.87
CA ASN A 688 -5.20 -25.34 -9.17
C ASN A 688 -4.60 -26.21 -8.06
N PHE A 689 -3.46 -25.81 -7.49
CA PHE A 689 -2.81 -26.53 -6.39
C PHE A 689 -3.69 -26.54 -5.14
N ASN A 690 -4.27 -25.39 -4.77
CA ASN A 690 -5.17 -25.30 -3.63
C ASN A 690 -6.49 -26.03 -3.84
N THR A 691 -7.04 -25.99 -5.05
CA THR A 691 -8.21 -26.80 -5.43
C THR A 691 -7.89 -28.29 -5.27
N GLY A 692 -6.69 -28.73 -5.67
CA GLY A 692 -6.21 -30.10 -5.44
C GLY A 692 -6.16 -30.49 -3.96
N ILE A 693 -5.62 -29.62 -3.10
CA ILE A 693 -5.60 -29.84 -1.63
C ILE A 693 -7.03 -29.98 -1.10
N MET A 694 -7.97 -29.15 -1.54
CA MET A 694 -9.36 -29.24 -1.12
C MET A 694 -10.03 -30.55 -1.54
N VAL A 695 -9.79 -31.02 -2.78
CA VAL A 695 -10.30 -32.33 -3.24
C VAL A 695 -9.74 -33.46 -2.36
N VAL A 696 -8.49 -33.38 -1.92
CA VAL A 696 -7.89 -34.35 -0.99
C VAL A 696 -8.57 -34.29 0.39
N ILE A 697 -8.83 -33.09 0.92
CA ILE A 697 -9.55 -32.94 2.19
C ILE A 697 -10.97 -33.49 2.09
N PHE A 698 -11.71 -33.16 1.02
CA PHE A 698 -13.08 -33.64 0.80
C PHE A 698 -13.17 -35.15 0.61
N SER A 699 -12.27 -35.73 -0.17
CA SER A 699 -12.21 -37.19 -0.35
C SER A 699 -11.86 -37.88 0.98
N SER A 700 -10.98 -37.29 1.78
CA SER A 700 -10.66 -37.78 3.12
C SER A 700 -11.88 -37.72 4.06
N ILE A 701 -12.60 -36.58 4.11
CA ILE A 701 -13.84 -36.45 4.88
C ILE A 701 -14.89 -37.46 4.43
N SER A 702 -15.11 -37.57 3.12
CA SER A 702 -16.09 -38.50 2.53
C SER A 702 -15.74 -39.95 2.86
N SER A 703 -14.46 -40.32 2.78
CA SER A 703 -13.98 -41.65 3.14
C SER A 703 -14.24 -41.98 4.62
N MET A 704 -14.07 -41.00 5.52
CA MET A 704 -14.36 -41.18 6.96
C MET A 704 -15.86 -41.38 7.21
N ILE A 705 -16.72 -40.64 6.51
CA ILE A 705 -18.18 -40.79 6.61
C ILE A 705 -18.61 -42.15 6.08
N ILE A 706 -18.11 -42.57 4.90
CA ILE A 706 -18.41 -43.88 4.31
C ILE A 706 -17.93 -45.00 5.23
N MET A 707 -16.73 -44.89 5.79
CA MET A 707 -16.19 -45.85 6.76
C MET A 707 -17.08 -45.91 8.01
N ALA A 708 -17.52 -44.78 8.55
CA ALA A 708 -18.39 -44.76 9.72
C ALA A 708 -19.78 -45.36 9.43
N LEU A 709 -20.36 -45.07 8.27
CA LEU A 709 -21.68 -45.60 7.87
C LEU A 709 -21.62 -47.10 7.57
N SER A 710 -20.63 -47.56 6.80
CA SER A 710 -20.42 -48.99 6.51
C SER A 710 -20.17 -49.80 7.79
N ALA A 711 -19.44 -49.23 8.75
CA ALA A 711 -19.26 -49.81 10.08
C ALA A 711 -20.59 -49.98 10.82
N LEU A 712 -21.46 -48.96 10.82
CA LEU A 712 -22.79 -49.02 11.45
C LEU A 712 -23.71 -50.06 10.78
N VAL A 713 -23.77 -50.08 9.44
CA VAL A 713 -24.59 -51.02 8.67
C VAL A 713 -24.15 -52.46 8.93
N HIS A 714 -22.85 -52.73 8.88
CA HIS A 714 -22.37 -54.09 9.13
C HIS A 714 -22.55 -54.52 10.59
N ARG A 715 -22.43 -53.59 11.54
CA ARG A 715 -22.74 -53.89 12.95
C ARG A 715 -24.20 -54.32 13.11
N ALA A 716 -25.12 -53.64 12.41
CA ALA A 716 -26.54 -53.99 12.41
C ALA A 716 -26.79 -55.35 11.74
N ALA A 717 -26.04 -55.68 10.69
CA ALA A 717 -26.18 -56.95 9.95
C ALA A 717 -25.59 -58.17 10.67
N MET A 718 -24.40 -58.05 11.27
CA MET A 718 -23.61 -59.19 11.76
C MET A 718 -23.67 -59.40 13.29
N GLY A 719 -24.50 -58.63 14.00
CA GLY A 719 -24.74 -58.86 15.43
C GLY A 719 -23.49 -58.67 16.31
N GLY A 720 -22.90 -57.47 16.30
CA GLY A 720 -22.09 -56.91 17.39
C GLY A 720 -20.80 -57.60 17.87
N SER A 721 -20.49 -58.85 17.49
CA SER A 721 -19.43 -59.66 18.13
C SER A 721 -18.14 -59.79 17.32
N SER A 722 -18.16 -59.60 15.98
CA SER A 722 -16.97 -59.74 15.14
C SER A 722 -16.17 -58.44 15.03
N GLU A 723 -14.90 -58.47 15.45
CA GLU A 723 -13.96 -57.35 15.28
C GLU A 723 -13.48 -57.26 13.83
N TYR A 724 -13.49 -56.06 13.27
CA TYR A 724 -13.02 -55.82 11.91
C TYR A 724 -11.50 -55.71 11.85
N ALA A 725 -10.84 -56.66 11.18
CA ALA A 725 -9.38 -56.66 11.00
C ALA A 725 -8.85 -55.36 10.35
N ALA A 726 -9.66 -54.72 9.48
CA ALA A 726 -9.32 -53.46 8.83
C ALA A 726 -9.12 -52.30 9.83
N PHE A 727 -9.93 -52.21 10.90
CA PHE A 727 -9.81 -51.15 11.90
C PHE A 727 -8.59 -51.31 12.81
N ASN A 728 -8.18 -52.55 13.03
CA ASN A 728 -7.04 -52.87 13.89
C ASN A 728 -5.70 -52.92 13.14
N LEU A 729 -5.68 -52.57 11.84
CA LEU A 729 -4.49 -52.65 10.97
C LEU A 729 -3.82 -54.04 11.01
N GLY A 730 -4.62 -55.10 11.16
CA GLY A 730 -4.13 -56.47 11.32
C GLY A 730 -5.13 -57.40 12.02
N ARG A 731 -4.79 -58.69 12.11
CA ARG A 731 -5.56 -59.67 12.90
C ARG A 731 -5.19 -59.54 14.37
N THR A 732 -6.21 -59.36 15.22
CA THR A 732 -6.04 -59.42 16.67
C THR A 732 -5.66 -60.85 17.09
N PRO A 733 -4.62 -61.06 17.91
CA PRO A 733 -4.24 -62.38 18.38
C PRO A 733 -5.36 -63.00 19.23
N ASN A 734 -5.61 -64.30 19.03
CA ASN A 734 -6.60 -65.02 19.81
C ASN A 734 -6.20 -65.00 21.31
N PRO A 735 -7.12 -64.65 22.22
CA PRO A 735 -6.82 -64.53 23.64
C PRO A 735 -6.32 -65.86 24.25
N ASP A 736 -6.82 -66.99 23.76
CA ASP A 736 -6.39 -68.32 24.22
C ASP A 736 -4.93 -68.61 23.85
N VAL A 737 -4.53 -68.26 22.61
CA VAL A 737 -3.15 -68.41 22.15
C VAL A 737 -2.22 -67.48 22.92
N LEU A 738 -2.67 -66.25 23.20
CA LEU A 738 -1.91 -65.29 23.99
C LEU A 738 -1.72 -65.81 25.43
N ALA A 739 -2.78 -66.29 26.07
CA ALA A 739 -2.71 -66.84 27.43
C ALA A 739 -1.78 -68.05 27.50
N GLN A 740 -1.85 -68.95 26.51
CA GLN A 740 -0.94 -70.10 26.43
C GLN A 740 0.52 -69.66 26.29
N LYS A 741 0.82 -68.73 25.37
CA LYS A 741 2.18 -68.21 25.18
C LYS A 741 2.72 -67.50 26.41
N MET A 742 1.86 -66.80 27.14
CA MET A 742 2.24 -66.16 28.40
C MET A 742 2.57 -67.17 29.50
N LYS A 743 1.82 -68.27 29.58
CA LYS A 743 2.11 -69.35 30.53
C LYS A 743 3.43 -70.04 30.19
N GLU A 744 3.67 -70.35 28.92
CA GLU A 744 4.95 -70.90 28.44
C GLU A 744 6.12 -69.97 28.79
N MET A 745 5.97 -68.65 28.58
CA MET A 745 7.00 -67.67 28.92
C MET A 745 7.26 -67.58 30.44
N ALA A 746 6.22 -67.63 31.26
CA ALA A 746 6.35 -67.61 32.71
C ALA A 746 7.06 -68.86 33.26
N GLU A 747 6.78 -70.04 32.69
CA GLU A 747 7.46 -71.29 33.05
C GLU A 747 8.95 -71.25 32.68
N LEU A 748 9.31 -70.71 31.51
CA LEU A 748 10.70 -70.54 31.09
C LEU A 748 11.45 -69.53 31.95
N LEU A 749 10.84 -68.37 32.24
CA LEU A 749 11.45 -67.37 33.12
C LEU A 749 11.61 -67.88 34.56
N GLY A 750 10.71 -68.76 35.02
CA GLY A 750 10.81 -69.40 36.34
C GLY A 750 11.97 -70.40 36.47
N GLN A 751 12.56 -70.85 35.36
CA GLN A 751 13.71 -71.76 35.33
C GLN A 751 15.06 -71.04 35.23
N MET A 752 15.08 -69.73 34.94
CA MET A 752 16.31 -68.94 34.77
C MET A 752 16.77 -68.31 36.09
N GLU A 753 18.09 -68.16 36.27
CA GLU A 753 18.64 -67.39 37.38
C GLU A 753 18.48 -65.87 37.15
N THR A 754 18.25 -65.10 38.22
CA THR A 754 18.00 -63.65 38.15
C THR A 754 19.09 -62.87 37.41
N GLN A 755 20.37 -63.28 37.54
CA GLN A 755 21.49 -62.63 36.87
C GLN A 755 21.48 -62.83 35.34
N GLU A 756 20.93 -63.93 34.85
CA GLU A 756 20.78 -64.17 33.41
C GLU A 756 19.67 -63.30 32.82
N ILE A 757 18.59 -63.10 33.57
CA ILE A 757 17.48 -62.22 33.21
C ILE A 757 17.97 -60.76 33.16
N GLU A 758 18.77 -60.32 34.14
CA GLU A 758 19.35 -58.98 34.15
C GLU A 758 20.25 -58.74 32.93
N LYS A 759 21.15 -59.66 32.60
CA LYS A 759 22.00 -59.57 31.40
C LYS A 759 21.18 -59.56 30.11
N ALA A 760 20.11 -60.36 30.04
CA ALA A 760 19.22 -60.40 28.89
C ALA A 760 18.47 -59.07 28.72
N PHE A 761 18.01 -58.44 29.81
CA PHE A 761 17.37 -57.13 29.74
C PHE A 761 18.36 -55.99 29.45
N ASP A 762 19.60 -56.08 29.93
CA ASP A 762 20.65 -55.09 29.64
C ASP A 762 21.09 -55.12 28.16
N ALA A 763 20.96 -56.28 27.50
CA ALA A 763 21.22 -56.42 26.07
C ALA A 763 20.10 -55.85 25.17
N LEU A 764 18.93 -55.52 25.72
CA LEU A 764 17.80 -54.97 24.96
C LEU A 764 17.91 -53.46 24.81
N ALA A 765 17.33 -52.94 23.73
CA ALA A 765 17.21 -51.50 23.54
C ALA A 765 16.31 -50.86 24.61
N VAL A 766 16.61 -49.62 24.99
CA VAL A 766 15.86 -48.84 25.99
C VAL A 766 14.36 -48.75 25.66
N PHE A 767 14.00 -48.77 24.38
CA PHE A 767 12.60 -48.75 23.94
C PHE A 767 11.88 -50.06 24.28
N ASP A 768 12.55 -51.20 24.08
CA ASP A 768 11.98 -52.53 24.31
C ASP A 768 11.85 -52.83 25.80
N THR A 769 12.88 -52.47 26.60
CA THR A 769 12.81 -52.58 28.06
C THR A 769 11.69 -51.74 28.66
N ARG A 770 11.47 -50.52 28.16
CA ARG A 770 10.34 -49.68 28.57
C ARG A 770 8.99 -50.28 28.17
N ARG A 771 8.87 -50.94 27.02
CA ARG A 771 7.64 -51.66 26.61
C ARG A 771 7.37 -52.86 27.51
N ILE A 772 8.40 -53.63 27.87
CA ILE A 772 8.28 -54.78 28.78
C ILE A 772 7.81 -54.29 30.17
N MET A 773 8.37 -53.20 30.68
CA MET A 773 7.92 -52.60 31.94
C MET A 773 6.46 -52.14 31.92
N ASN A 774 6.03 -51.50 30.83
CA ASN A 774 4.62 -51.10 30.65
C ASN A 774 3.69 -52.32 30.57
N PHE A 775 4.13 -53.39 29.90
CA PHE A 775 3.39 -54.65 29.82
C PHE A 775 3.22 -55.30 31.20
N MET A 776 4.30 -55.39 32.00
CA MET A 776 4.24 -55.91 33.36
C MET A 776 3.26 -55.11 34.24
N THR A 777 3.29 -53.78 34.13
CA THR A 777 2.37 -52.88 34.85
C THR A 777 0.91 -53.06 34.39
N MET A 778 0.69 -53.29 33.09
CA MET A 778 -0.65 -53.59 32.56
C MET A 778 -1.19 -54.92 33.08
N MET A 779 -0.35 -55.95 33.13
CA MET A 779 -0.73 -57.28 33.62
C MET A 779 -1.07 -57.27 35.12
N SER A 780 -0.27 -56.57 35.94
CA SER A 780 -0.55 -56.45 37.38
C SER A 780 -1.85 -55.70 37.67
N SER A 781 -2.20 -54.70 36.85
CA SER A 781 -3.38 -53.83 37.10
C SER A 781 -4.70 -54.35 36.54
N GLU A 782 -4.68 -55.15 35.47
CA GLU A 782 -5.91 -55.59 34.77
C GLU A 782 -6.20 -57.10 34.91
N VAL A 783 -5.17 -57.94 35.06
CA VAL A 783 -5.32 -59.41 35.05
C VAL A 783 -5.13 -60.00 36.44
N LEU A 784 -4.11 -59.54 37.17
CA LEU A 784 -3.82 -60.01 38.53
C LEU A 784 -4.58 -59.16 39.55
N VAL A 785 -5.90 -59.37 39.67
CA VAL A 785 -6.74 -58.67 40.67
C VAL A 785 -6.35 -59.13 42.07
N GLY A 786 -5.41 -58.41 42.71
CA GLY A 786 -5.01 -58.63 44.11
C GLY A 786 -3.50 -58.51 44.35
N ARG A 787 -3.12 -57.49 45.11
CA ARG A 787 -1.84 -57.32 45.84
C ARG A 787 -0.55 -57.64 45.05
N THR A 788 -0.10 -56.67 44.27
CA THR A 788 1.35 -56.39 44.21
C THR A 788 1.55 -54.89 44.30
N ASP A 789 2.15 -54.42 45.39
CA ASP A 789 2.61 -53.05 45.58
C ASP A 789 3.81 -52.77 44.67
N LEU A 790 3.60 -52.82 43.36
CA LEU A 790 4.47 -52.12 42.43
C LEU A 790 4.06 -50.65 42.55
N ALA A 791 4.87 -49.86 43.25
CA ALA A 791 4.70 -48.44 43.57
C ALA A 791 4.52 -47.49 42.34
N TYR A 792 4.26 -48.04 41.16
CA TYR A 792 4.10 -47.38 39.87
C TYR A 792 2.62 -47.22 39.49
N GLY A 793 1.78 -46.78 40.44
CA GLY A 793 0.35 -46.51 40.24
C GLY A 793 0.08 -45.27 39.37
N THR A 794 0.59 -45.22 38.15
CA THR A 794 0.36 -44.13 37.18
C THR A 794 -0.78 -44.44 36.22
N ARG A 795 -1.28 -45.68 36.15
CA ARG A 795 -2.25 -46.12 35.14
C ARG A 795 -3.70 -46.14 35.65
N VAL A 796 -4.65 -45.91 34.75
CA VAL A 796 -6.10 -46.01 35.00
C VAL A 796 -6.59 -47.43 34.72
N SER A 797 -7.30 -48.07 35.66
CA SER A 797 -7.83 -49.44 35.49
C SER A 797 -9.15 -49.46 34.71
N SER A 798 -9.36 -50.48 33.87
CA SER A 798 -10.62 -50.71 33.15
C SER A 798 -11.78 -51.09 34.09
N ALA A 799 -11.48 -51.73 35.22
CA ALA A 799 -12.45 -52.10 36.26
C ALA A 799 -13.13 -50.86 36.87
N SER A 800 -12.40 -49.74 36.95
CA SER A 800 -12.91 -48.47 37.46
C SER A 800 -14.12 -47.92 36.70
N PHE A 801 -14.33 -48.37 35.46
CA PHE A 801 -15.46 -47.97 34.61
C PHE A 801 -16.62 -48.96 34.61
N GLN A 802 -16.43 -50.21 35.06
CA GLN A 802 -17.38 -51.31 34.89
C GLN A 802 -18.16 -51.70 36.16
N ALA A 803 -17.79 -51.20 37.34
CA ALA A 803 -18.30 -51.65 38.64
C ALA A 803 -19.80 -51.30 38.90
N LYS A 804 -20.67 -52.06 38.23
CA LYS A 804 -21.96 -52.53 38.75
C LYS A 804 -22.08 -54.05 38.64
N ALA A 805 -21.13 -54.75 38.01
CA ALA A 805 -21.16 -56.21 37.86
C ALA A 805 -20.59 -56.94 39.09
N ALA A 806 -19.48 -56.47 39.67
CA ALA A 806 -18.82 -57.18 40.78
C ALA A 806 -19.60 -57.10 42.11
N ALA A 807 -20.27 -55.98 42.40
CA ALA A 807 -21.06 -55.79 43.63
C ALA A 807 -22.41 -56.53 43.63
N LEU A 808 -22.85 -57.04 42.48
CA LEU A 808 -24.04 -57.91 42.37
C LEU A 808 -23.65 -59.39 42.40
N ALA A 809 -22.46 -59.76 41.90
CA ALA A 809 -21.94 -61.12 42.01
C ALA A 809 -21.60 -61.51 43.46
N THR A 810 -21.13 -60.58 44.28
CA THR A 810 -20.84 -60.83 45.70
C THR A 810 -22.06 -60.84 46.62
N LYS A 811 -23.27 -60.56 46.10
CA LYS A 811 -24.52 -60.59 46.87
C LYS A 811 -25.38 -61.84 46.66
N GLU A 812 -25.03 -62.73 45.73
CA GLU A 812 -25.74 -64.00 45.51
C GLU A 812 -25.04 -65.23 46.11
N GLU A 813 -23.83 -65.11 46.66
CA GLU A 813 -23.13 -66.21 47.34
C GLU A 813 -22.87 -65.93 48.82
N VAL A 814 -23.94 -65.72 49.59
CA VAL A 814 -23.93 -65.98 51.04
C VAL A 814 -25.25 -66.65 51.41
N LYS A 815 -25.30 -67.98 51.32
CA LYS A 815 -26.19 -68.81 52.15
C LYS A 815 -25.35 -69.40 53.28
N PRO A 816 -25.80 -69.35 54.54
CA PRO A 816 -25.00 -69.76 55.68
C PRO A 816 -24.92 -71.29 55.77
N GLU A 817 -23.76 -71.79 56.15
CA GLU A 817 -23.56 -73.16 56.62
C GLU A 817 -24.45 -73.46 57.83
N GLY A 818 -24.99 -74.67 57.86
CA GLY A 818 -25.75 -75.21 58.98
C GLY A 818 -25.88 -76.73 58.92
N GLY A 819 -24.83 -77.43 59.32
CA GLY A 819 -24.96 -78.63 60.17
C GLY A 819 -25.06 -80.02 59.53
N ALA A 820 -24.17 -80.89 60.01
CA ALA A 820 -24.36 -82.30 60.38
C ALA A 820 -23.94 -83.41 59.37
N THR A 821 -22.72 -83.90 59.63
CA THR A 821 -22.33 -85.31 59.91
C THR A 821 -22.51 -86.43 58.87
N THR A 822 -21.37 -87.14 58.67
CA THR A 822 -21.19 -88.61 58.42
C THR A 822 -21.74 -89.16 57.10
N VAL A 823 -21.05 -89.97 56.29
CA VAL A 823 -20.03 -91.03 56.50
C VAL A 823 -19.02 -91.00 55.37
#